data_AF-A0AAE2VD90-F1
#
_entry.id   AF-A0AAE2VD90-F1
#
_cell.length_a   1.000
_cell.length_b   1.000
_cell.length_c   1.000
_cell.angle_alpha   90.00
_cell.angle_beta   90.00
_cell.angle_gamma   90.00
#
_symmetry.space_group_name_H-M   'P 1'
#
loop_
_entity.id
_entity.type
_entity.pdbx_description
1 polymer ?
#
loop_
_entity_poly.entity_id
_entity_poly.type
_entity_poly.pdbx_seq_one_letter_code
_entity_poly.pdbx_strand_id
1 'polypeptide(L)'
;MKRLYLFAGVTALSTTAWYFYNAAGDDHPPQAGHTPDHVHHAPCDHPSHSKEIPQVGHHSCKGCSHDRQEELAVAQVLADQRKSSWPHAVLEHLEKSYQVSAQTLRHLSRSVSYTEFEQLTEEQLERVVKYTEFVQNHEADELVHLCWAVETDPMFASAMDTVRALAIEEGESEEPLPVFQGDDRWSYTATDGNVGSTGSPVTITWGFVADGTDIESTSSFSGGTSDLIATLNATFGASTTSSYEDAPWFELFESAFTYWAEVTGNTYVYVDYDDGIEINGRSSSRNTYRGVIGVRPDVRIGGTTLDGTSNTLAYNYFPDAGDMVIDTDDSLNFNNSSTTKKRFRNVIAHEHGHGLGLSHVCPVDRSKLMEPSVTTNFVGVQFDDMITVQGLYGDKLERSASSTTNDSTSTAYDLGSLPANLEREELSISVSGDVDIYQFSISSAKKLSLRLTPTNQAAYLEGEQLSSGCSSGTSFDPSVRQDLAVRILASNGSTVLATADATAIGGEEVINNLALTQTGQPHFIEVTGGGENSADNNNAQIYSLVVETEDLPNLSVASSDGVAKESDVADTGSFTITSSIAPSSDLDIAYTVSGSASSGSDFIALAGTATIDSGETSTAVSVKAISDSIVEGDETVIMTLASTNDYAITTGTASITIEDLLFDDWRHTNFGNATENIGESEDFDFDGLQNLLEYALGEDPTELTSDRPTASLENGGTQLVLTYQVDTTLSDIQYIVEVSPTLGDSENPWTSTGVTLQNGAIVDGKRTVTATVSVTAERQFMRLRVVRN
;
A
#
# COMPACT_ATOMS: atom_id res chain seq x y z
N MET A 1 26.87 -70.64 70.22
CA MET A 1 26.62 -70.40 68.78
C MET A 1 26.13 -68.96 68.65
N LYS A 2 26.81 -68.12 67.89
CA LYS A 2 26.30 -66.77 67.56
C LYS A 2 25.21 -66.94 66.50
N ARG A 3 24.08 -66.25 66.63
CA ARG A 3 23.00 -66.23 65.62
C ARG A 3 23.07 -64.93 64.86
N LEU A 4 22.96 -65.01 63.54
CA LEU A 4 22.80 -63.88 62.66
C LEU A 4 21.35 -63.38 62.79
N TYR A 5 21.16 -62.08 62.91
CA TYR A 5 19.89 -61.40 62.70
C TYR A 5 20.19 -60.15 61.88
N LEU A 6 19.70 -60.12 60.65
CA LEU A 6 19.73 -58.94 59.80
C LEU A 6 18.47 -58.12 60.10
N PHE A 7 18.62 -56.81 60.19
CA PHE A 7 17.50 -55.87 60.28
C PHE A 7 17.74 -54.75 59.29
N ALA A 8 16.99 -54.74 58.20
CA ALA A 8 16.69 -53.50 57.50
C ALA A 8 15.71 -52.69 58.36
N GLY A 9 15.78 -51.37 58.29
CA GLY A 9 14.91 -50.51 59.08
C GLY A 9 15.11 -49.05 58.71
N VAL A 10 14.20 -48.55 57.87
CA VAL A 10 14.02 -47.12 57.61
C VAL A 10 13.36 -46.48 58.83
N THR A 11 13.80 -45.27 59.18
CA THR A 11 13.18 -44.46 60.24
C THR A 11 12.79 -43.09 59.69
N ALA A 12 11.62 -43.03 59.06
CA ALA A 12 10.92 -41.76 58.84
C ALA A 12 10.46 -41.17 60.18
N LEU A 13 10.23 -39.86 60.23
CA LEU A 13 9.84 -39.17 61.47
C LEU A 13 8.38 -39.46 61.84
N SER A 14 8.23 -40.17 62.96
CA SER A 14 7.02 -40.38 63.78
C SER A 14 6.10 -41.59 63.50
N THR A 15 5.82 -42.30 64.60
CA THR A 15 4.85 -43.40 64.80
C THR A 15 5.06 -44.74 64.08
N THR A 16 4.82 -45.84 64.80
CA THR A 16 5.06 -47.23 64.36
C THR A 16 3.79 -48.05 64.55
N ALA A 17 3.36 -48.79 63.52
CA ALA A 17 2.32 -49.82 63.62
C ALA A 17 2.54 -50.92 62.56
N TRP A 18 2.07 -52.14 62.82
CA TRP A 18 2.11 -53.31 61.93
C TRP A 18 0.77 -54.05 62.03
N TYR A 19 0.12 -54.45 60.91
CA TYR A 19 -0.94 -55.49 60.89
C TYR A 19 -1.24 -56.05 59.48
N PHE A 20 -1.92 -57.21 59.40
CA PHE A 20 -2.22 -58.00 58.19
C PHE A 20 -3.74 -58.09 57.87
N TYR A 21 -4.10 -58.04 56.57
CA TYR A 21 -5.18 -58.75 55.84
C TYR A 21 -6.68 -58.72 56.31
N ASN A 22 -7.64 -58.32 55.43
CA ASN A 22 -8.47 -59.22 54.57
C ASN A 22 -9.88 -58.69 54.08
N ALA A 23 -10.11 -58.75 52.76
CA ALA A 23 -11.36 -59.05 51.98
C ALA A 23 -12.70 -58.25 51.98
N ALA A 24 -13.31 -58.27 50.78
CA ALA A 24 -14.73 -58.04 50.34
C ALA A 24 -15.23 -56.58 50.17
N GLY A 25 -16.08 -56.22 49.17
CA GLY A 25 -16.62 -56.98 48.02
C GLY A 25 -17.82 -56.28 47.31
N ASP A 26 -18.11 -56.72 46.07
CA ASP A 26 -19.39 -56.66 45.31
C ASP A 26 -20.03 -55.35 44.75
N ASP A 27 -19.97 -55.26 43.41
CA ASP A 27 -21.09 -55.21 42.42
C ASP A 27 -21.94 -53.98 42.00
N HIS A 28 -21.92 -53.79 40.66
CA HIS A 28 -23.06 -53.65 39.71
C HIS A 28 -23.56 -52.25 39.20
N PRO A 29 -24.10 -52.19 37.95
CA PRO A 29 -23.96 -51.01 37.07
C PRO A 29 -25.32 -50.49 36.48
N PRO A 30 -25.50 -50.16 35.17
CA PRO A 30 -25.96 -48.83 34.74
C PRO A 30 -27.39 -48.79 34.19
N GLN A 31 -27.89 -47.59 33.82
CA GLN A 31 -29.09 -47.46 32.98
C GLN A 31 -28.90 -46.45 31.82
N ALA A 32 -29.54 -46.77 30.70
CA ALA A 32 -29.62 -45.98 29.47
C ALA A 32 -31.08 -45.61 29.18
N GLY A 33 -31.33 -44.65 28.28
CA GLY A 33 -32.64 -44.60 27.60
C GLY A 33 -33.10 -43.26 26.99
N HIS A 34 -33.21 -43.27 25.66
CA HIS A 34 -34.34 -42.78 24.87
C HIS A 34 -34.60 -41.27 24.57
N THR A 35 -34.41 -40.97 23.28
CA THR A 35 -35.24 -40.13 22.37
C THR A 35 -36.66 -40.77 22.16
N PRO A 36 -37.71 -40.15 21.49
CA PRO A 36 -37.60 -39.32 20.27
C PRO A 36 -38.73 -38.29 19.88
N ASP A 37 -38.54 -37.69 18.69
CA ASP A 37 -39.50 -37.41 17.58
C ASP A 37 -40.41 -36.14 17.45
N HIS A 38 -40.33 -35.57 16.21
CA HIS A 38 -41.42 -35.08 15.32
C HIS A 38 -42.12 -33.70 15.56
N VAL A 39 -42.63 -32.91 14.56
CA VAL A 39 -42.45 -32.75 13.08
C VAL A 39 -43.29 -31.54 12.53
N HIS A 40 -42.99 -31.01 11.30
CA HIS A 40 -43.79 -30.07 10.44
C HIS A 40 -43.98 -28.58 10.88
N HIS A 41 -44.26 -27.55 10.01
CA HIS A 41 -44.84 -27.44 8.65
C HIS A 41 -44.24 -26.27 7.79
N ALA A 42 -44.62 -26.20 6.50
CA ALA A 42 -44.45 -25.09 5.52
C ALA A 42 -45.64 -25.14 4.49
N PRO A 43 -45.71 -24.36 3.38
CA PRO A 43 -45.67 -22.89 3.16
C PRO A 43 -46.97 -22.37 2.46
N CYS A 44 -46.99 -21.18 1.84
CA CYS A 44 -48.11 -20.63 1.01
C CYS A 44 -47.66 -19.72 -0.17
N ASP A 45 -48.59 -19.32 -1.06
CA ASP A 45 -48.39 -19.26 -2.53
C ASP A 45 -48.76 -17.91 -3.26
N HIS A 46 -47.96 -17.56 -4.29
CA HIS A 46 -48.32 -17.05 -5.66
C HIS A 46 -49.05 -15.67 -5.99
N PRO A 47 -49.10 -15.16 -7.28
CA PRO A 47 -49.01 -13.72 -7.66
C PRO A 47 -50.02 -13.19 -8.75
N SER A 48 -49.88 -11.93 -9.27
CA SER A 48 -50.50 -11.38 -10.54
C SER A 48 -50.17 -9.88 -10.83
N HIS A 49 -50.44 -9.20 -11.98
CA HIS A 49 -50.20 -9.51 -13.43
C HIS A 49 -50.47 -8.30 -14.43
N SER A 50 -49.46 -7.79 -15.18
CA SER A 50 -49.47 -7.07 -16.53
C SER A 50 -50.51 -5.98 -16.99
N LYS A 51 -50.08 -4.91 -17.72
CA LYS A 51 -50.43 -4.59 -19.16
C LYS A 51 -50.07 -3.17 -19.71
N GLU A 52 -49.94 -3.06 -21.05
CA GLU A 52 -49.63 -1.87 -21.89
C GLU A 52 -50.84 -1.31 -22.70
N ILE A 53 -50.71 -0.14 -23.40
CA ILE A 53 -50.93 0.11 -24.88
C ILE A 53 -51.00 1.64 -25.27
N PRO A 54 -50.50 2.11 -26.45
CA PRO A 54 -50.43 3.55 -26.86
C PRO A 54 -51.22 3.92 -28.17
N GLN A 55 -51.13 5.18 -28.69
CA GLN A 55 -50.88 5.59 -30.12
C GLN A 55 -51.38 6.99 -30.63
N VAL A 56 -50.78 7.42 -31.78
CA VAL A 56 -51.25 8.28 -32.92
C VAL A 56 -50.88 9.79 -32.96
N GLY A 57 -50.34 10.24 -34.12
CA GLY A 57 -50.09 11.65 -34.51
C GLY A 57 -50.70 12.03 -35.88
N HIS A 58 -50.26 13.14 -36.52
CA HIS A 58 -50.76 13.57 -37.85
C HIS A 58 -49.74 14.36 -38.71
N HIS A 59 -50.04 14.56 -40.00
CA HIS A 59 -49.07 14.87 -41.07
C HIS A 59 -49.58 15.93 -42.10
N SER A 60 -48.63 16.55 -42.83
CA SER A 60 -48.72 17.08 -44.21
C SER A 60 -49.32 18.48 -44.52
N CYS A 61 -48.50 19.37 -45.10
CA CYS A 61 -48.56 19.70 -46.55
C CYS A 61 -47.40 20.62 -47.03
N LYS A 62 -46.75 20.29 -48.16
CA LYS A 62 -45.80 21.13 -48.92
C LYS A 62 -46.43 21.60 -50.24
N GLY A 63 -46.10 22.80 -50.73
CA GLY A 63 -46.43 23.17 -52.12
C GLY A 63 -46.45 24.67 -52.50
N CYS A 64 -45.37 25.43 -52.28
CA CYS A 64 -45.14 26.75 -52.90
C CYS A 64 -43.70 27.26 -52.62
N SER A 65 -42.68 26.64 -53.22
CA SER A 65 -41.27 26.98 -52.97
C SER A 65 -40.48 27.10 -54.27
N HIS A 66 -40.28 28.32 -54.73
CA HIS A 66 -39.04 28.82 -55.37
C HIS A 66 -39.00 30.35 -55.22
N ASP A 67 -39.85 31.12 -55.94
CA ASP A 67 -39.87 32.61 -55.86
C ASP A 67 -40.10 33.18 -54.46
N ARG A 68 -40.81 32.46 -53.58
CA ARG A 68 -41.09 32.92 -52.23
C ARG A 68 -39.89 32.82 -51.28
N GLN A 69 -38.86 32.02 -51.60
CA GLN A 69 -37.72 31.85 -50.69
C GLN A 69 -36.69 32.99 -50.80
N GLU A 70 -36.49 33.59 -51.97
CA GLU A 70 -35.63 34.78 -52.09
C GLU A 70 -36.29 36.01 -51.43
N GLU A 71 -37.57 36.29 -51.70
CA GLU A 71 -38.28 37.39 -51.02
C GLU A 71 -38.42 37.16 -49.51
N LEU A 72 -38.64 35.92 -49.04
CA LEU A 72 -38.65 35.63 -47.60
C LEU A 72 -37.26 35.74 -46.99
N ALA A 73 -36.19 35.28 -47.66
CA ALA A 73 -34.82 35.44 -47.16
C ALA A 73 -34.44 36.92 -47.03
N VAL A 74 -34.70 37.75 -48.04
CA VAL A 74 -34.43 39.20 -47.97
C VAL A 74 -35.32 39.88 -46.92
N ALA A 75 -36.59 39.50 -46.78
CA ALA A 75 -37.46 40.02 -45.74
C ALA A 75 -37.04 39.59 -44.32
N GLN A 76 -36.50 38.37 -44.16
CA GLN A 76 -35.95 37.84 -42.90
C GLN A 76 -34.66 38.60 -42.53
N VAL A 77 -33.72 38.76 -43.48
CA VAL A 77 -32.50 39.58 -43.33
C VAL A 77 -32.86 40.99 -42.87
N LEU A 78 -33.79 41.66 -43.55
CA LEU A 78 -34.25 43.00 -43.18
C LEU A 78 -35.08 43.03 -41.87
N ALA A 79 -35.60 41.91 -41.40
CA ALA A 79 -36.29 41.81 -40.10
C ALA A 79 -35.30 41.61 -38.94
N ASP A 80 -34.25 40.82 -39.16
CA ASP A 80 -33.21 40.55 -38.16
C ASP A 80 -32.17 41.69 -38.07
N GLN A 81 -31.87 42.39 -39.18
CA GLN A 81 -31.14 43.67 -39.16
C GLN A 81 -31.86 44.75 -38.33
N ARG A 82 -33.18 44.62 -38.10
CA ARG A 82 -33.95 45.51 -37.19
C ARG A 82 -33.99 45.03 -35.73
N LYS A 83 -33.39 43.88 -35.42
CA LYS A 83 -33.14 43.41 -34.05
C LYS A 83 -31.70 43.68 -33.58
N SER A 84 -30.77 43.87 -34.51
CA SER A 84 -29.39 44.27 -34.19
C SER A 84 -29.38 45.63 -33.48
N SER A 85 -28.49 45.77 -32.50
CA SER A 85 -28.23 47.05 -31.80
C SER A 85 -27.35 48.00 -32.62
N TRP A 86 -26.75 47.51 -33.71
CA TRP A 86 -25.82 48.25 -34.56
C TRP A 86 -26.56 49.16 -35.57
N PRO A 87 -25.99 50.32 -35.95
CA PRO A 87 -26.55 51.17 -36.99
C PRO A 87 -26.58 50.48 -38.36
N HIS A 88 -27.75 50.45 -39.00
CA HIS A 88 -27.95 49.80 -40.31
C HIS A 88 -26.96 50.29 -41.40
N ALA A 89 -26.57 51.57 -41.38
CA ALA A 89 -25.60 52.13 -42.32
C ALA A 89 -24.17 51.55 -42.15
N VAL A 90 -23.82 51.06 -40.96
CA VAL A 90 -22.54 50.37 -40.71
C VAL A 90 -22.63 48.95 -41.26
N LEU A 91 -23.70 48.21 -40.98
CA LEU A 91 -23.90 46.87 -41.55
C LEU A 91 -23.90 46.90 -43.10
N GLU A 92 -24.61 47.86 -43.70
CA GLU A 92 -24.59 48.12 -45.15
C GLU A 92 -23.21 48.52 -45.71
N HIS A 93 -22.31 49.05 -44.87
CA HIS A 93 -20.95 49.38 -45.27
C HIS A 93 -20.07 48.12 -45.24
N LEU A 94 -20.14 47.34 -44.16
CA LEU A 94 -19.37 46.09 -44.01
C LEU A 94 -19.71 45.07 -45.10
N GLU A 95 -20.99 44.89 -45.41
CA GLU A 95 -21.47 44.03 -46.50
C GLU A 95 -20.82 44.38 -47.86
N LYS A 96 -20.60 45.67 -48.12
CA LYS A 96 -20.06 46.17 -49.39
C LYS A 96 -18.54 46.25 -49.41
N SER A 97 -17.91 46.60 -48.28
CA SER A 97 -16.47 46.76 -48.14
C SER A 97 -15.76 45.40 -48.09
N TYR A 98 -16.32 44.45 -47.34
CA TYR A 98 -15.70 43.13 -47.12
C TYR A 98 -16.36 41.98 -47.90
N GLN A 99 -17.46 42.25 -48.63
CA GLN A 99 -18.20 41.27 -49.44
C GLN A 99 -18.78 40.08 -48.66
N VAL A 100 -18.88 40.22 -47.34
CA VAL A 100 -19.36 39.17 -46.42
C VAL A 100 -20.86 38.97 -46.45
N SER A 101 -21.30 37.76 -46.10
CA SER A 101 -22.73 37.40 -46.11
C SER A 101 -23.57 38.16 -45.07
N ALA A 102 -24.87 38.28 -45.34
CA ALA A 102 -25.83 38.78 -44.34
C ALA A 102 -25.98 37.86 -43.11
N GLN A 103 -25.50 36.61 -43.17
CA GLN A 103 -25.43 35.70 -42.02
C GLN A 103 -24.25 36.09 -41.13
N THR A 104 -23.09 36.33 -41.74
CA THR A 104 -21.86 36.82 -41.11
C THR A 104 -22.15 38.10 -40.31
N LEU A 105 -22.82 39.07 -40.92
CA LEU A 105 -23.18 40.34 -40.26
C LEU A 105 -24.20 40.20 -39.12
N ARG A 106 -25.09 39.19 -39.17
CA ARG A 106 -25.99 38.88 -38.05
C ARG A 106 -25.23 38.29 -36.87
N HIS A 107 -24.25 37.45 -37.13
CA HIS A 107 -23.41 36.82 -36.13
C HIS A 107 -22.50 37.86 -35.46
N LEU A 108 -21.72 38.60 -36.27
CA LEU A 108 -20.85 39.69 -35.80
C LEU A 108 -21.58 40.72 -34.92
N SER A 109 -22.80 41.11 -35.29
CA SER A 109 -23.57 42.10 -34.53
C SER A 109 -24.36 41.52 -33.35
N ARG A 110 -24.26 40.20 -33.12
CA ARG A 110 -24.75 39.50 -31.92
C ARG A 110 -23.62 39.10 -30.99
N SER A 111 -22.44 38.82 -31.53
CA SER A 111 -21.22 38.61 -30.76
C SER A 111 -20.74 39.95 -30.18
N VAL A 112 -20.22 40.84 -31.02
CA VAL A 112 -19.55 42.07 -30.58
C VAL A 112 -20.57 43.21 -30.39
N SER A 113 -20.46 43.99 -29.32
CA SER A 113 -21.31 45.17 -29.16
C SER A 113 -20.83 46.31 -30.07
N TYR A 114 -21.75 47.18 -30.51
CA TYR A 114 -21.39 48.31 -31.36
C TYR A 114 -20.37 49.26 -30.72
N THR A 115 -20.41 49.39 -29.38
CA THR A 115 -19.48 50.23 -28.62
C THR A 115 -18.06 49.66 -28.61
N GLU A 116 -17.92 48.33 -28.62
CA GLU A 116 -16.61 47.67 -28.73
C GLU A 116 -16.10 47.76 -30.18
N PHE A 117 -16.98 47.49 -31.14
CA PHE A 117 -16.67 47.56 -32.56
C PHE A 117 -16.18 48.94 -33.02
N GLU A 118 -16.78 50.04 -32.54
CA GLU A 118 -16.33 51.42 -32.86
C GLU A 118 -14.92 51.76 -32.32
N GLN A 119 -14.35 50.97 -31.42
CA GLN A 119 -13.02 51.20 -30.85
C GLN A 119 -11.91 50.43 -31.58
N LEU A 120 -12.25 49.46 -32.44
CA LEU A 120 -11.29 48.71 -33.25
C LEU A 120 -10.67 49.59 -34.36
N THR A 121 -9.41 49.33 -34.70
CA THR A 121 -8.76 49.90 -35.89
C THR A 121 -9.34 49.30 -37.17
N GLU A 122 -9.14 49.95 -38.32
CA GLU A 122 -9.61 49.47 -39.63
C GLU A 122 -9.06 48.07 -39.98
N GLU A 123 -7.83 47.77 -39.53
CA GLU A 123 -7.14 46.50 -39.68
C GLU A 123 -7.69 45.41 -38.75
N GLN A 124 -7.88 45.72 -37.46
CA GLN A 124 -8.54 44.84 -36.50
C GLN A 124 -9.97 44.50 -36.95
N LEU A 125 -10.71 45.51 -37.44
CA LEU A 125 -12.07 45.38 -37.93
C LEU A 125 -12.16 44.48 -39.16
N GLU A 126 -11.25 44.61 -40.13
CA GLU A 126 -11.17 43.70 -41.28
C GLU A 126 -10.93 42.24 -40.82
N ARG A 127 -10.06 42.04 -39.82
CA ARG A 127 -9.75 40.71 -39.26
C ARG A 127 -10.95 40.10 -38.53
N VAL A 128 -11.63 40.83 -37.64
CA VAL A 128 -12.84 40.33 -36.95
C VAL A 128 -13.93 39.98 -37.97
N VAL A 129 -14.14 40.80 -39.00
CA VAL A 129 -15.15 40.55 -40.04
C VAL A 129 -14.85 39.28 -40.83
N LYS A 130 -13.59 39.06 -41.24
CA LYS A 130 -13.16 37.83 -41.92
C LYS A 130 -13.29 36.61 -41.01
N TYR A 131 -12.82 36.71 -39.76
CA TYR A 131 -12.91 35.63 -38.79
C TYR A 131 -14.35 35.17 -38.56
N THR A 132 -15.28 36.12 -38.46
CA THR A 132 -16.72 35.86 -38.36
C THR A 132 -17.24 35.04 -39.54
N GLU A 133 -16.70 35.22 -40.75
CA GLU A 133 -17.14 34.44 -41.90
C GLU A 133 -16.67 32.98 -41.84
N PHE A 134 -15.52 32.68 -41.22
CA PHE A 134 -15.02 31.32 -41.08
C PHE A 134 -15.73 30.52 -40.00
N VAL A 135 -15.90 31.10 -38.81
CA VAL A 135 -16.52 30.38 -37.68
C VAL A 135 -17.97 29.96 -38.00
N GLN A 136 -18.62 30.67 -38.93
CA GLN A 136 -19.96 30.32 -39.44
C GLN A 136 -20.00 29.26 -40.55
N ASN A 137 -18.84 28.88 -41.11
CA ASN A 137 -18.72 27.96 -42.25
C ASN A 137 -17.90 26.70 -41.91
N HIS A 138 -17.56 26.52 -40.63
CA HIS A 138 -16.79 25.39 -40.09
C HIS A 138 -17.50 24.87 -38.84
N GLU A 139 -17.32 23.58 -38.54
CA GLU A 139 -17.86 22.95 -37.33
C GLU A 139 -17.02 23.34 -36.10
N ALA A 140 -17.57 23.21 -34.88
CA ALA A 140 -16.93 23.70 -33.64
C ALA A 140 -15.53 23.09 -33.39
N ASP A 141 -15.32 21.85 -33.82
CA ASP A 141 -14.07 21.11 -33.69
C ASP A 141 -13.00 21.48 -34.74
N GLU A 142 -13.38 22.26 -35.77
CA GLU A 142 -12.46 22.82 -36.77
C GLU A 142 -11.93 24.21 -36.36
N LEU A 143 -12.40 24.76 -35.22
CA LEU A 143 -12.08 26.12 -34.77
C LEU A 143 -10.82 26.15 -33.88
N VAL A 144 -9.72 26.66 -34.42
CA VAL A 144 -8.47 26.92 -33.67
C VAL A 144 -8.67 27.85 -32.46
N HIS A 145 -7.84 27.67 -31.43
CA HIS A 145 -7.61 28.69 -30.40
C HIS A 145 -6.42 29.58 -30.79
N LEU A 146 -6.39 30.81 -30.30
CA LEU A 146 -5.38 31.82 -30.66
C LEU A 146 -4.64 32.28 -29.40
N CYS A 147 -3.33 32.06 -29.31
CA CYS A 147 -2.54 32.66 -28.23
C CYS A 147 -2.26 34.14 -28.52
N TRP A 148 -2.74 35.02 -27.65
CA TRP A 148 -2.56 36.46 -27.80
C TRP A 148 -1.25 36.97 -27.18
N ALA A 149 -0.67 37.97 -27.82
CA ALA A 149 0.39 38.79 -27.28
C ALA A 149 -0.07 39.58 -26.05
N VAL A 150 0.80 39.78 -25.06
CA VAL A 150 0.51 40.58 -23.84
C VAL A 150 0.06 42.00 -24.15
N GLU A 151 0.58 42.53 -25.25
CA GLU A 151 0.34 43.87 -25.78
C GLU A 151 -0.81 43.96 -26.79
N THR A 152 -1.49 42.84 -27.10
CA THR A 152 -2.73 42.84 -27.90
C THR A 152 -3.76 43.75 -27.26
N ASP A 153 -4.52 44.49 -28.07
CA ASP A 153 -5.67 45.24 -27.57
C ASP A 153 -6.69 44.25 -26.98
N PRO A 154 -7.01 44.32 -25.66
CA PRO A 154 -7.95 43.39 -25.02
C PRO A 154 -9.34 43.41 -25.66
N MET A 155 -9.73 44.53 -26.28
CA MET A 155 -11.01 44.64 -26.98
C MET A 155 -11.00 43.90 -28.32
N PHE A 156 -9.86 43.86 -29.01
CA PHE A 156 -9.70 43.12 -30.26
C PHE A 156 -9.62 41.62 -30.01
N ALA A 157 -8.81 41.19 -29.03
CA ALA A 157 -8.76 39.80 -28.58
C ALA A 157 -10.16 39.32 -28.18
N SER A 158 -10.83 40.05 -27.28
CA SER A 158 -12.20 39.74 -26.86
C SER A 158 -13.17 39.67 -28.04
N ALA A 159 -13.11 40.59 -29.02
CA ALA A 159 -14.02 40.58 -30.16
C ALA A 159 -13.86 39.34 -31.06
N MET A 160 -12.63 38.84 -31.21
CA MET A 160 -12.35 37.57 -31.90
C MET A 160 -12.89 36.40 -31.06
N ASP A 161 -12.60 36.36 -29.77
CA ASP A 161 -13.06 35.31 -28.86
C ASP A 161 -14.61 35.22 -28.82
N THR A 162 -15.32 36.36 -28.79
CA THR A 162 -16.80 36.41 -28.80
C THR A 162 -17.39 35.82 -30.07
N VAL A 163 -16.75 36.09 -31.20
CA VAL A 163 -17.14 35.55 -32.51
C VAL A 163 -16.97 34.03 -32.53
N ARG A 164 -15.87 33.51 -31.97
CA ARG A 164 -15.65 32.06 -31.86
C ARG A 164 -16.69 31.39 -30.95
N ALA A 165 -16.85 31.89 -29.73
CA ALA A 165 -17.72 31.30 -28.72
C ALA A 165 -19.19 31.27 -29.16
N LEU A 166 -19.69 32.36 -29.77
CA LEU A 166 -21.06 32.38 -30.29
C LEU A 166 -21.27 31.37 -31.43
N ALA A 167 -20.25 31.04 -32.22
CA ALA A 167 -20.37 30.03 -33.27
C ALA A 167 -20.56 28.62 -32.71
N ILE A 168 -19.89 28.32 -31.61
CA ILE A 168 -20.06 27.05 -30.88
C ILE A 168 -21.44 26.99 -30.22
N GLU A 169 -21.85 28.07 -29.52
CA GLU A 169 -23.21 28.22 -28.96
C GLU A 169 -24.34 28.07 -30.01
N GLU A 170 -24.08 28.44 -31.28
CA GLU A 170 -25.05 28.35 -32.38
C GLU A 170 -25.03 27.03 -33.15
N GLY A 171 -23.93 26.28 -33.09
CA GLY A 171 -23.74 25.01 -33.79
C GLY A 171 -24.41 23.82 -33.10
N GLU A 172 -24.41 23.81 -31.76
CA GLU A 172 -24.85 22.64 -30.99
C GLU A 172 -26.31 22.69 -30.54
N SER A 173 -26.99 21.55 -30.65
CA SER A 173 -28.31 21.31 -30.06
C SER A 173 -28.23 20.13 -29.10
N GLU A 174 -28.02 20.42 -27.81
CA GLU A 174 -27.67 19.43 -26.75
C GLU A 174 -26.25 18.88 -27.04
N GLU A 175 -25.18 19.44 -26.48
CA GLU A 175 -24.86 19.62 -25.05
C GLU A 175 -24.32 21.04 -24.74
N PRO A 176 -24.30 21.50 -23.48
CA PRO A 176 -23.48 22.66 -23.09
C PRO A 176 -22.01 22.24 -22.99
N LEU A 177 -21.07 23.01 -23.57
CA LEU A 177 -19.63 22.90 -23.25
C LEU A 177 -19.47 22.97 -21.72
N PRO A 178 -19.06 21.88 -21.05
CA PRO A 178 -19.08 21.84 -19.59
C PRO A 178 -17.93 22.64 -18.97
N VAL A 179 -18.18 23.16 -17.77
CA VAL A 179 -17.19 23.83 -16.93
C VAL A 179 -15.92 22.98 -16.76
N PHE A 180 -14.78 23.66 -16.74
CA PHE A 180 -13.38 23.19 -16.89
C PHE A 180 -12.95 22.94 -18.32
N GLN A 181 -11.90 23.65 -18.72
CA GLN A 181 -11.49 23.79 -20.09
C GLN A 181 -10.62 22.62 -20.54
N GLY A 182 -11.25 21.45 -20.73
CA GLY A 182 -10.64 20.18 -21.11
C GLY A 182 -11.70 19.19 -21.64
N ASP A 183 -12.24 19.48 -22.83
CA ASP A 183 -13.44 18.79 -23.37
C ASP A 183 -13.12 17.68 -24.39
N ASP A 184 -11.97 17.76 -25.05
CA ASP A 184 -11.50 16.74 -25.98
C ASP A 184 -10.18 16.15 -25.46
N ARG A 185 -9.91 14.88 -25.79
CA ARG A 185 -8.60 14.27 -25.54
C ARG A 185 -8.21 13.49 -26.77
N TRP A 186 -6.92 13.16 -26.90
CA TRP A 186 -6.50 12.23 -27.95
C TRP A 186 -7.40 10.99 -27.90
N SER A 187 -8.07 10.72 -29.02
CA SER A 187 -8.93 9.55 -29.25
C SER A 187 -8.12 8.49 -29.99
N TYR A 188 -7.13 8.92 -30.77
CA TYR A 188 -6.20 8.06 -31.49
C TYR A 188 -4.80 8.67 -31.56
N THR A 189 -3.76 7.91 -31.21
CA THR A 189 -2.37 8.27 -31.60
C THR A 189 -1.75 7.20 -32.50
N ALA A 190 -0.75 7.58 -33.27
CA ALA A 190 -0.01 6.72 -34.18
C ALA A 190 0.60 5.50 -33.48
N THR A 191 0.99 5.68 -32.22
CA THR A 191 1.69 4.68 -31.41
C THR A 191 0.73 3.76 -30.66
N ASP A 192 -0.27 4.33 -29.98
CA ASP A 192 -1.17 3.56 -29.10
C ASP A 192 -2.41 3.05 -29.85
N GLY A 193 -2.70 3.59 -31.04
CA GLY A 193 -3.94 3.34 -31.77
C GLY A 193 -5.10 4.08 -31.12
N ASN A 194 -6.29 3.47 -31.04
CA ASN A 194 -7.39 4.02 -30.24
C ASN A 194 -7.00 3.95 -28.75
N VAL A 195 -7.05 5.08 -28.05
CA VAL A 195 -6.58 5.17 -26.66
C VAL A 195 -7.71 5.02 -25.63
N GLY A 196 -7.35 5.00 -24.34
CA GLY A 196 -8.25 4.76 -23.22
C GLY A 196 -9.16 5.95 -22.85
N SER A 197 -9.87 5.78 -21.74
CA SER A 197 -10.67 6.82 -21.09
C SER A 197 -9.80 7.87 -20.40
N THR A 198 -10.44 9.00 -20.03
CA THR A 198 -9.99 9.96 -19.00
C THR A 198 -9.17 9.28 -17.89
N GLY A 199 -8.05 9.89 -17.48
CA GLY A 199 -7.03 9.29 -16.61
C GLY A 199 -5.96 8.46 -17.36
N SER A 200 -6.28 7.76 -18.44
CA SER A 200 -5.27 6.95 -19.16
C SER A 200 -4.29 7.80 -20.00
N PRO A 201 -2.97 7.74 -19.79
CA PRO A 201 -2.00 8.51 -20.57
C PRO A 201 -1.80 7.99 -22.00
N VAL A 202 -1.24 8.84 -22.88
CA VAL A 202 -1.03 8.58 -24.31
C VAL A 202 0.43 8.78 -24.74
N THR A 203 0.82 8.16 -25.85
CA THR A 203 2.12 8.34 -26.50
C THR A 203 1.92 9.21 -27.74
N ILE A 204 2.50 10.41 -27.74
CA ILE A 204 2.36 11.42 -28.80
C ILE A 204 3.69 11.52 -29.55
N THR A 205 3.66 11.24 -30.85
CA THR A 205 4.79 11.55 -31.73
C THR A 205 4.71 13.00 -32.18
N TRP A 206 5.83 13.73 -32.19
CA TRP A 206 5.87 15.13 -32.62
C TRP A 206 7.04 15.41 -33.57
N GLY A 207 6.86 16.33 -34.51
CA GLY A 207 7.87 16.66 -35.50
C GLY A 207 7.57 17.96 -36.26
N PHE A 208 8.47 18.33 -37.16
CA PHE A 208 8.37 19.57 -37.95
C PHE A 208 8.01 19.25 -39.40
N VAL A 209 7.09 20.02 -40.00
CA VAL A 209 6.92 20.00 -41.46
C VAL A 209 8.09 20.68 -42.14
N ALA A 210 8.37 20.30 -43.39
CA ALA A 210 9.39 20.96 -44.19
C ALA A 210 8.98 22.41 -44.53
N ASP A 211 9.96 23.30 -44.67
CA ASP A 211 9.71 24.61 -45.30
C ASP A 211 9.18 24.38 -46.72
N GLY A 212 8.10 25.07 -47.08
CA GLY A 212 7.37 24.86 -48.33
C GLY A 212 6.14 23.94 -48.24
N THR A 213 5.89 23.26 -47.11
CA THR A 213 4.62 22.55 -46.88
C THR A 213 3.47 23.56 -46.79
N ASP A 214 2.35 23.30 -47.48
CA ASP A 214 1.17 24.16 -47.46
C ASP A 214 0.51 24.17 -46.07
N ILE A 215 0.03 25.34 -45.63
CA ILE A 215 -0.73 25.54 -44.40
C ILE A 215 -2.07 26.15 -44.80
N GLU A 216 -3.17 25.49 -44.42
CA GLU A 216 -4.51 25.90 -44.83
C GLU A 216 -4.80 27.35 -44.42
N SER A 217 -5.39 28.11 -45.35
CA SER A 217 -5.98 29.40 -45.00
C SER A 217 -7.19 29.22 -44.10
N THR A 218 -7.01 29.44 -42.79
CA THR A 218 -8.08 29.95 -41.93
C THR A 218 -8.53 31.32 -42.46
N SER A 219 -9.64 31.90 -42.00
CA SER A 219 -9.95 33.30 -42.40
C SER A 219 -9.29 34.35 -41.51
N SER A 220 -8.84 33.95 -40.31
CA SER A 220 -8.10 34.83 -39.40
C SER A 220 -6.83 35.36 -40.05
N PHE A 221 -6.20 34.49 -40.87
CA PHE A 221 -4.84 34.64 -41.38
C PHE A 221 -4.79 34.19 -42.83
N SER A 222 -4.04 34.89 -43.69
CA SER A 222 -3.81 34.37 -45.03
C SER A 222 -2.90 33.14 -44.97
N GLY A 223 -3.47 31.95 -45.20
CA GLY A 223 -2.69 30.71 -45.32
C GLY A 223 -1.54 30.83 -46.32
N GLY A 224 -0.51 30.02 -46.10
CA GLY A 224 0.77 30.16 -46.76
C GLY A 224 1.53 28.84 -46.84
N THR A 225 2.82 28.93 -47.10
CA THR A 225 3.74 27.79 -46.97
C THR A 225 4.56 27.96 -45.70
N SER A 226 4.88 26.85 -45.03
CA SER A 226 5.76 26.86 -43.85
C SER A 226 7.11 27.49 -44.19
N ASP A 227 7.61 28.40 -43.34
CA ASP A 227 8.96 28.96 -43.38
C ASP A 227 9.65 28.95 -42.00
N LEU A 228 9.08 28.19 -41.06
CA LEU A 228 9.52 28.09 -39.68
C LEU A 228 10.99 27.66 -39.53
N ILE A 229 11.44 26.65 -40.27
CA ILE A 229 12.79 26.10 -40.09
C ILE A 229 13.84 27.10 -40.60
N ALA A 230 13.60 27.76 -41.73
CA ALA A 230 14.42 28.86 -42.21
C ALA A 230 14.47 30.03 -41.20
N THR A 231 13.32 30.44 -40.66
CA THR A 231 13.19 31.54 -39.68
C THR A 231 13.91 31.23 -38.37
N LEU A 232 13.73 30.02 -37.82
CA LEU A 232 14.42 29.53 -36.64
C LEU A 232 15.94 29.45 -36.85
N ASN A 233 16.39 28.89 -37.97
CA ASN A 233 17.81 28.77 -38.29
C ASN A 233 18.48 30.14 -38.42
N ALA A 234 17.84 31.10 -39.08
CA ALA A 234 18.32 32.47 -39.20
C ALA A 234 18.39 33.19 -37.84
N THR A 235 17.35 33.03 -37.01
CA THR A 235 17.21 33.70 -35.71
C THR A 235 18.21 33.22 -34.66
N PHE A 236 18.37 31.90 -34.54
CA PHE A 236 19.21 31.29 -33.50
C PHE A 236 20.62 30.94 -33.99
N GLY A 237 20.93 31.17 -35.27
CA GLY A 237 22.26 30.99 -35.85
C GLY A 237 22.63 29.53 -36.11
N ALA A 238 21.65 28.70 -36.45
CA ALA A 238 21.87 27.32 -36.82
C ALA A 238 22.54 27.24 -38.20
N SER A 239 23.47 26.30 -38.39
CA SER A 239 23.82 25.83 -39.73
C SER A 239 22.67 24.99 -40.30
N THR A 240 22.63 24.80 -41.63
CA THR A 240 21.84 23.73 -42.23
C THR A 240 22.40 22.36 -41.79
N THR A 241 21.90 21.85 -40.66
CA THR A 241 22.30 20.59 -40.02
C THR A 241 21.71 19.38 -40.75
N SER A 242 22.19 18.19 -40.39
CA SER A 242 21.64 16.91 -40.87
C SER A 242 20.51 16.34 -40.01
N SER A 243 20.33 16.83 -38.78
CA SER A 243 19.16 16.63 -37.91
C SER A 243 18.75 17.97 -37.31
N TYR A 244 17.48 18.14 -36.96
CA TYR A 244 17.00 19.31 -36.21
C TYR A 244 17.40 19.27 -34.73
N GLU A 245 17.71 18.10 -34.15
CA GLU A 245 18.17 17.95 -32.76
C GLU A 245 19.48 18.71 -32.48
N ASP A 246 20.33 18.85 -33.50
CA ASP A 246 21.59 19.63 -33.44
C ASP A 246 21.35 21.16 -33.40
N ALA A 247 20.12 21.63 -33.61
CA ALA A 247 19.83 23.05 -33.78
C ALA A 247 19.64 23.78 -32.43
N PRO A 248 20.20 25.00 -32.25
CA PRO A 248 20.17 25.76 -30.99
C PRO A 248 18.77 26.25 -30.55
N TRP A 249 17.73 25.96 -31.33
CA TRP A 249 16.34 26.25 -31.05
C TRP A 249 15.53 25.01 -30.67
N PHE A 250 16.03 23.79 -30.92
CA PHE A 250 15.30 22.54 -30.70
C PHE A 250 14.93 22.33 -29.23
N GLU A 251 15.85 22.64 -28.31
CA GLU A 251 15.65 22.64 -26.85
C GLU A 251 14.41 23.45 -26.43
N LEU A 252 14.00 24.48 -27.20
CA LEU A 252 12.84 25.30 -26.87
C LEU A 252 11.51 24.56 -27.09
N PHE A 253 11.46 23.65 -28.06
CA PHE A 253 10.33 22.76 -28.31
C PHE A 253 10.36 21.54 -27.39
N GLU A 254 11.52 20.87 -27.30
CA GLU A 254 11.71 19.71 -26.43
C GLU A 254 11.34 20.03 -24.96
N SER A 255 11.77 21.19 -24.44
CA SER A 255 11.38 21.61 -23.08
C SER A 255 9.89 21.92 -22.93
N ALA A 256 9.21 22.43 -23.97
CA ALA A 256 7.77 22.69 -23.91
C ALA A 256 6.95 21.40 -23.80
N PHE A 257 7.28 20.37 -24.59
CA PHE A 257 6.67 19.03 -24.45
C PHE A 257 7.08 18.36 -23.12
N THR A 258 8.32 18.56 -22.67
CA THR A 258 8.81 18.02 -21.39
C THR A 258 7.98 18.55 -20.20
N TYR A 259 7.60 19.83 -20.18
CA TYR A 259 6.77 20.38 -19.10
C TYR A 259 5.43 19.65 -18.93
N TRP A 260 4.81 19.22 -20.03
CA TRP A 260 3.59 18.41 -19.99
C TRP A 260 3.86 16.94 -19.64
N ALA A 261 5.03 16.41 -20.02
CA ALA A 261 5.48 15.05 -19.70
C ALA A 261 5.87 14.87 -18.23
N GLU A 262 6.37 15.91 -17.57
CA GLU A 262 6.77 15.86 -16.15
C GLU A 262 5.57 15.81 -15.21
N VAL A 263 4.42 16.32 -15.65
CA VAL A 263 3.17 16.38 -14.87
C VAL A 263 2.12 15.33 -15.26
N THR A 264 2.31 14.55 -16.33
CA THR A 264 1.37 13.49 -16.73
C THR A 264 2.09 12.19 -17.01
N GLY A 265 1.35 11.09 -17.17
CA GLY A 265 1.92 9.85 -17.69
C GLY A 265 2.25 9.91 -19.19
N ASN A 266 2.00 11.03 -19.89
CA ASN A 266 2.15 11.13 -21.33
C ASN A 266 3.61 10.98 -21.78
N THR A 267 3.82 10.33 -22.91
CA THR A 267 5.15 10.08 -23.47
C THR A 267 5.28 10.80 -24.81
N TYR A 268 6.30 11.65 -24.93
CA TYR A 268 6.57 12.39 -26.17
C TYR A 268 7.74 11.78 -26.91
N VAL A 269 7.56 11.56 -28.21
CA VAL A 269 8.58 10.97 -29.09
C VAL A 269 8.81 11.90 -30.26
N TYR A 270 9.97 12.55 -30.29
CA TYR A 270 10.38 13.33 -31.46
C TYR A 270 10.64 12.40 -32.66
N VAL A 271 10.21 12.83 -33.85
CA VAL A 271 10.46 12.12 -35.11
C VAL A 271 10.89 13.10 -36.21
N ASP A 272 11.81 12.64 -37.07
CA ASP A 272 12.43 13.42 -38.14
C ASP A 272 11.75 13.27 -39.51
N TYR A 273 10.56 12.64 -39.55
CA TYR A 273 9.79 12.37 -40.75
C TYR A 273 8.44 13.10 -40.75
N ASP A 274 8.05 13.58 -41.92
CA ASP A 274 6.73 14.09 -42.27
C ASP A 274 6.51 13.82 -43.77
N ASP A 275 5.25 13.64 -44.20
CA ASP A 275 4.93 13.33 -45.59
C ASP A 275 4.58 14.57 -46.45
N GLY A 276 4.68 15.77 -45.87
CA GLY A 276 4.58 17.05 -46.57
C GLY A 276 3.17 17.38 -47.06
N ILE A 277 2.13 16.71 -46.52
CA ILE A 277 0.74 17.11 -46.80
C ILE A 277 0.37 18.37 -46.01
N GLU A 278 -0.64 19.09 -46.48
CA GLU A 278 -1.13 20.33 -45.88
C GLU A 278 -1.37 20.21 -44.35
N ILE A 279 -1.05 21.27 -43.59
CA ILE A 279 -1.56 21.45 -42.22
C ILE A 279 -3.00 21.97 -42.31
N ASN A 280 -3.97 21.15 -41.89
CA ASN A 280 -5.40 21.35 -42.14
C ASN A 280 -6.22 20.77 -40.97
N GLY A 281 -7.20 21.52 -40.47
CA GLY A 281 -7.99 21.15 -39.29
C GLY A 281 -9.34 20.48 -39.58
N ARG A 282 -9.70 20.22 -40.84
CA ARG A 282 -11.06 19.83 -41.21
C ARG A 282 -11.49 18.48 -40.62
N SER A 283 -12.60 18.51 -39.88
CA SER A 283 -13.24 17.39 -39.19
C SER A 283 -13.62 16.26 -40.14
N SER A 284 -14.17 16.63 -41.30
CA SER A 284 -14.51 15.69 -42.40
C SER A 284 -13.33 14.86 -42.93
N SER A 285 -12.10 15.20 -42.52
CA SER A 285 -10.85 14.58 -42.93
C SER A 285 -9.92 14.18 -41.76
N ARG A 286 -10.37 14.12 -40.49
CA ARG A 286 -9.53 13.67 -39.34
C ARG A 286 -8.69 12.41 -39.66
N ASN A 287 -9.28 11.40 -40.30
CA ASN A 287 -8.58 10.16 -40.72
C ASN A 287 -7.49 10.34 -41.79
N THR A 288 -7.48 11.44 -42.53
CA THR A 288 -6.46 11.76 -43.53
C THR A 288 -5.25 12.44 -42.90
N TYR A 289 -5.44 13.21 -41.82
CA TYR A 289 -4.41 14.04 -41.19
C TYR A 289 -3.75 13.43 -39.95
N ARG A 290 -4.40 12.47 -39.25
CA ARG A 290 -3.84 11.69 -38.12
C ARG A 290 -2.41 11.18 -38.36
N GLY A 291 -1.65 11.07 -37.26
CA GLY A 291 -0.31 10.51 -37.22
C GLY A 291 -0.24 9.05 -37.70
N VAL A 292 0.89 8.70 -38.33
CA VAL A 292 1.18 7.37 -38.89
C VAL A 292 2.67 7.06 -38.72
N ILE A 293 3.00 6.03 -37.94
CA ILE A 293 4.40 5.65 -37.65
C ILE A 293 5.22 5.52 -38.94
N GLY A 294 6.32 6.26 -39.01
CA GLY A 294 7.26 6.28 -40.14
C GLY A 294 6.79 7.07 -41.35
N VAL A 295 5.69 7.81 -41.25
CA VAL A 295 5.11 8.66 -42.32
C VAL A 295 4.82 10.07 -41.81
N ARG A 296 4.18 10.21 -40.65
CA ARG A 296 3.76 11.50 -40.07
C ARG A 296 3.66 11.43 -38.54
N PRO A 297 4.08 12.46 -37.78
CA PRO A 297 3.82 12.52 -36.34
C PRO A 297 2.34 12.76 -36.04
N ASP A 298 1.96 12.62 -34.77
CA ASP A 298 0.64 13.01 -34.24
C ASP A 298 0.50 14.53 -34.15
N VAL A 299 1.57 15.23 -33.74
CA VAL A 299 1.65 16.69 -33.70
C VAL A 299 2.69 17.16 -34.72
N ARG A 300 2.26 17.84 -35.79
CA ARG A 300 3.18 18.54 -36.70
C ARG A 300 3.28 20.01 -36.34
N ILE A 301 4.50 20.55 -36.44
CA ILE A 301 4.78 21.96 -36.18
C ILE A 301 5.20 22.64 -37.48
N GLY A 302 4.47 23.67 -37.87
CA GLY A 302 4.81 24.59 -38.95
C GLY A 302 4.77 26.05 -38.49
N GLY A 303 4.99 26.98 -39.42
CA GLY A 303 4.90 28.40 -39.12
C GLY A 303 4.94 29.24 -40.38
N THR A 304 4.18 30.32 -40.40
CA THR A 304 4.02 31.22 -41.55
C THR A 304 3.52 32.57 -41.02
N THR A 305 3.57 33.64 -41.82
CA THR A 305 3.01 34.94 -41.41
C THR A 305 1.50 34.82 -41.18
N LEU A 306 1.05 35.06 -39.94
CA LEU A 306 -0.38 34.98 -39.60
C LEU A 306 -1.02 36.35 -39.72
N ASP A 307 -0.57 37.31 -38.90
CA ASP A 307 -1.14 38.67 -38.88
C ASP A 307 -0.11 39.82 -38.87
N GLY A 308 1.17 39.48 -38.76
CA GLY A 308 2.28 40.43 -38.85
C GLY A 308 3.13 40.40 -37.58
N THR A 309 3.44 41.57 -37.03
CA THR A 309 4.13 41.66 -35.73
C THR A 309 3.13 41.92 -34.61
N SER A 310 3.17 41.12 -33.54
CA SER A 310 2.26 41.14 -32.39
C SER A 310 0.86 40.54 -32.67
N ASN A 311 -0.08 40.70 -31.74
CA ASN A 311 -1.41 40.08 -31.72
C ASN A 311 -1.36 38.53 -31.66
N THR A 312 -1.61 37.79 -32.74
CA THR A 312 -1.62 36.32 -32.70
C THR A 312 -0.20 35.78 -32.77
N LEU A 313 0.25 35.04 -31.75
CA LEU A 313 1.60 34.50 -31.69
C LEU A 313 1.73 33.13 -32.36
N ALA A 314 0.67 32.33 -32.25
CA ALA A 314 0.53 31.01 -32.83
C ALA A 314 -0.95 30.59 -32.76
N TYR A 315 -1.23 29.38 -33.25
CA TYR A 315 -2.44 28.62 -32.95
C TYR A 315 -2.15 27.12 -32.97
N ASN A 316 -3.01 26.35 -32.30
CA ASN A 316 -3.03 24.89 -32.36
C ASN A 316 -4.43 24.38 -32.72
N TYR A 317 -4.49 23.18 -33.30
CA TYR A 317 -5.72 22.40 -33.37
C TYR A 317 -5.86 21.51 -32.13
N PHE A 318 -7.10 21.16 -31.78
CA PHE A 318 -7.42 20.20 -30.72
C PHE A 318 -6.92 18.78 -31.04
N PRO A 319 -6.95 17.83 -30.08
CA PRO A 319 -6.54 16.45 -30.28
C PRO A 319 -7.13 15.75 -31.51
N ASP A 320 -6.50 14.65 -31.93
CA ASP A 320 -6.67 13.95 -33.22
C ASP A 320 -6.27 14.75 -34.48
N ALA A 321 -6.18 16.08 -34.41
CA ALA A 321 -5.53 16.94 -35.41
C ALA A 321 -4.17 17.43 -34.90
N GLY A 322 -4.12 18.03 -33.69
CA GLY A 322 -2.91 18.30 -32.91
C GLY A 322 -1.88 19.28 -33.47
N ASP A 323 -1.93 19.60 -34.76
CA ASP A 323 -0.92 20.42 -35.44
C ASP A 323 -0.85 21.86 -34.89
N MET A 324 0.38 22.40 -34.86
CA MET A 324 0.74 23.72 -34.38
C MET A 324 1.23 24.61 -35.52
N VAL A 325 0.81 25.88 -35.54
CA VAL A 325 1.31 26.89 -36.48
C VAL A 325 1.73 28.15 -35.73
N ILE A 326 2.97 28.57 -35.92
CA ILE A 326 3.57 29.74 -35.24
C ILE A 326 3.67 30.93 -36.19
N ASP A 327 3.35 32.16 -35.75
CA ASP A 327 3.57 33.37 -36.56
C ASP A 327 5.05 33.71 -36.67
N THR A 328 5.60 33.52 -37.88
CA THR A 328 7.02 33.76 -38.21
C THR A 328 7.38 35.23 -38.48
N ASP A 329 6.41 36.14 -38.61
CA ASP A 329 6.68 37.58 -38.73
C ASP A 329 6.79 38.28 -37.36
N ASP A 330 6.36 37.64 -36.26
CA ASP A 330 6.53 38.23 -34.92
C ASP A 330 7.96 38.11 -34.36
N SER A 331 8.69 39.22 -34.46
CA SER A 331 10.01 39.44 -33.83
C SER A 331 10.06 39.21 -32.30
N LEU A 332 8.92 39.16 -31.60
CA LEU A 332 8.80 38.89 -30.18
C LEU A 332 8.72 37.39 -29.85
N ASN A 333 8.32 36.55 -30.81
CA ASN A 333 8.53 35.10 -30.79
C ASN A 333 10.00 34.78 -31.09
N PHE A 334 10.56 35.41 -32.11
CA PHE A 334 11.85 35.01 -32.70
C PHE A 334 13.00 35.98 -32.41
N ASN A 335 13.56 35.91 -31.19
CA ASN A 335 14.90 36.44 -30.93
C ASN A 335 15.68 35.68 -29.83
N ASN A 336 17.01 35.78 -29.88
CA ASN A 336 17.93 35.02 -29.03
C ASN A 336 18.14 35.62 -27.62
N SER A 337 17.22 36.47 -27.12
CA SER A 337 17.28 37.00 -25.75
C SER A 337 16.71 36.01 -24.73
N SER A 338 17.13 36.12 -23.46
CA SER A 338 16.60 35.26 -22.39
C SER A 338 15.10 35.47 -22.13
N THR A 339 14.59 36.68 -22.33
CA THR A 339 13.17 37.00 -22.11
C THR A 339 12.30 36.43 -23.24
N THR A 340 12.72 36.58 -24.49
CA THR A 340 11.99 35.98 -25.62
C THR A 340 12.08 34.46 -25.62
N LYS A 341 13.21 33.85 -25.24
CA LYS A 341 13.25 32.38 -25.06
C LYS A 341 12.24 31.87 -24.01
N LYS A 342 11.92 32.66 -22.98
CA LYS A 342 10.82 32.33 -22.05
C LYS A 342 9.46 32.49 -22.70
N ARG A 343 9.19 33.63 -23.36
CA ARG A 343 7.93 33.88 -24.09
C ARG A 343 7.67 32.76 -25.09
N PHE A 344 8.65 32.44 -25.93
CA PHE A 344 8.53 31.42 -26.98
C PHE A 344 8.29 30.02 -26.43
N ARG A 345 8.99 29.60 -25.36
CA ARG A 345 8.66 28.35 -24.65
C ARG A 345 7.23 28.30 -24.14
N ASN A 346 6.74 29.41 -23.57
CA ASN A 346 5.36 29.49 -23.09
C ASN A 346 4.34 29.52 -24.23
N VAL A 347 4.64 30.14 -25.39
CA VAL A 347 3.80 30.01 -26.59
C VAL A 347 3.70 28.54 -26.99
N ILE A 348 4.83 27.85 -27.24
CA ILE A 348 4.81 26.43 -27.64
C ILE A 348 4.08 25.56 -26.60
N ALA A 349 4.33 25.77 -25.31
CA ALA A 349 3.70 24.99 -24.25
C ALA A 349 2.19 25.28 -24.13
N HIS A 350 1.76 26.53 -24.28
CA HIS A 350 0.35 26.95 -24.28
C HIS A 350 -0.40 26.35 -25.48
N GLU A 351 0.14 26.50 -26.69
CA GLU A 351 -0.45 25.94 -27.91
C GLU A 351 -0.55 24.41 -27.83
N HIS A 352 0.49 23.74 -27.32
CA HIS A 352 0.42 22.30 -27.08
C HIS A 352 -0.58 21.91 -25.98
N GLY A 353 -0.93 22.82 -25.06
CA GLY A 353 -2.07 22.65 -24.15
C GLY A 353 -3.38 22.49 -24.91
N HIS A 354 -3.65 23.31 -25.93
CA HIS A 354 -4.76 23.12 -26.86
C HIS A 354 -4.63 21.80 -27.63
N GLY A 355 -3.41 21.45 -28.08
CA GLY A 355 -3.10 20.12 -28.66
C GLY A 355 -3.29 18.92 -27.72
N LEU A 356 -3.47 19.16 -26.42
CA LEU A 356 -3.83 18.16 -25.41
C LEU A 356 -5.33 18.19 -25.06
N GLY A 357 -6.09 19.18 -25.52
CA GLY A 357 -7.51 19.29 -25.20
C GLY A 357 -7.87 20.47 -24.30
N LEU A 358 -6.88 21.16 -23.74
CA LEU A 358 -7.14 22.26 -22.83
C LEU A 358 -7.67 23.44 -23.64
N SER A 359 -8.77 24.06 -23.21
CA SER A 359 -9.13 25.40 -23.73
C SER A 359 -8.33 26.47 -22.96
N HIS A 360 -8.74 27.74 -23.03
CA HIS A 360 -8.06 28.79 -22.29
C HIS A 360 -8.35 28.71 -20.78
N VAL A 361 -8.02 29.73 -19.98
CA VAL A 361 -8.51 29.89 -18.60
C VAL A 361 -8.58 31.36 -18.18
N CYS A 362 -9.56 31.70 -17.35
CA CYS A 362 -9.84 33.05 -16.88
C CYS A 362 -9.83 33.14 -15.33
N PRO A 363 -9.62 34.33 -14.74
CA PRO A 363 -9.30 35.61 -15.38
C PRO A 363 -7.85 35.68 -15.88
N VAL A 364 -7.56 36.62 -16.78
CA VAL A 364 -6.17 36.96 -17.17
C VAL A 364 -5.50 37.76 -16.05
N ASP A 365 -4.84 37.08 -15.12
CA ASP A 365 -4.03 37.66 -14.04
C ASP A 365 -2.54 37.28 -14.08
N ARG A 366 -2.15 36.50 -15.11
CA ARG A 366 -0.81 35.99 -15.44
C ARG A 366 -0.28 35.00 -14.42
N SER A 367 -1.16 34.14 -13.91
CA SER A 367 -0.90 33.03 -12.98
C SER A 367 -0.96 31.62 -13.61
N LYS A 368 -1.57 31.45 -14.80
CA LYS A 368 -1.76 30.13 -15.46
C LYS A 368 -1.21 30.12 -16.88
N LEU A 369 -0.77 28.97 -17.40
CA LEU A 369 -0.18 28.88 -18.73
C LEU A 369 -1.26 29.05 -19.82
N MET A 370 -2.44 28.46 -19.63
CA MET A 370 -3.56 28.50 -20.58
C MET A 370 -4.35 29.82 -20.60
N GLU A 371 -3.91 30.87 -19.89
CA GLU A 371 -4.54 32.19 -20.04
C GLU A 371 -4.45 32.70 -21.48
N PRO A 372 -5.51 33.31 -22.06
CA PRO A 372 -5.54 33.75 -23.46
C PRO A 372 -4.39 34.67 -23.92
N SER A 373 -3.61 35.23 -23.00
CA SER A 373 -2.46 36.08 -23.31
C SER A 373 -1.18 35.51 -22.70
N VAL A 374 -0.17 35.20 -23.53
CA VAL A 374 1.06 34.54 -23.08
C VAL A 374 1.73 35.28 -21.93
N THR A 375 2.12 34.58 -20.88
CA THR A 375 2.83 35.17 -19.73
C THR A 375 4.34 34.95 -19.80
N THR A 376 5.11 35.84 -19.18
CA THR A 376 6.56 35.67 -18.95
C THR A 376 6.95 35.72 -17.46
N ASN A 377 5.95 35.66 -16.56
CA ASN A 377 6.15 35.66 -15.12
C ASN A 377 6.87 34.37 -14.65
N PHE A 378 6.46 33.24 -15.22
CA PHE A 378 7.01 31.89 -15.01
C PHE A 378 7.37 31.26 -16.37
N VAL A 379 7.72 29.97 -16.37
CA VAL A 379 7.91 29.16 -17.57
C VAL A 379 7.27 27.79 -17.35
N GLY A 380 6.51 27.29 -18.33
CA GLY A 380 5.86 25.99 -18.28
C GLY A 380 4.55 25.94 -17.48
N VAL A 381 4.02 24.73 -17.36
CA VAL A 381 2.74 24.35 -16.73
C VAL A 381 2.66 24.86 -15.29
N GLN A 382 1.53 25.42 -14.87
CA GLN A 382 1.20 25.78 -13.48
C GLN A 382 0.12 24.84 -12.92
N PHE A 383 -0.23 24.99 -11.65
CA PHE A 383 -1.12 24.04 -10.96
C PHE A 383 -2.47 23.81 -11.67
N ASP A 384 -3.07 24.88 -12.19
CA ASP A 384 -4.36 24.88 -12.92
C ASP A 384 -4.28 24.07 -14.24
N ASP A 385 -3.21 24.31 -14.98
CA ASP A 385 -2.91 23.62 -16.23
C ASP A 385 -2.63 22.11 -15.94
N MET A 386 -1.93 21.84 -14.82
CA MET A 386 -1.61 20.49 -14.33
C MET A 386 -2.84 19.68 -13.92
N ILE A 387 -3.71 20.23 -13.06
CA ILE A 387 -4.90 19.50 -12.56
C ILE A 387 -5.85 19.15 -13.71
N THR A 388 -5.98 20.05 -14.70
CA THR A 388 -6.80 19.83 -15.90
C THR A 388 -6.21 18.74 -16.79
N VAL A 389 -4.90 18.79 -17.08
CA VAL A 389 -4.26 17.78 -17.95
C VAL A 389 -4.13 16.41 -17.27
N GLN A 390 -3.96 16.36 -15.94
CA GLN A 390 -4.03 15.11 -15.16
C GLN A 390 -5.45 14.54 -15.09
N GLY A 391 -6.48 15.39 -15.06
CA GLY A 391 -7.86 14.95 -15.31
C GLY A 391 -7.98 14.21 -16.65
N LEU A 392 -7.44 14.78 -17.73
CA LEU A 392 -7.51 14.15 -19.06
C LEU A 392 -6.66 12.89 -19.22
N TYR A 393 -5.41 12.89 -18.75
CA TYR A 393 -4.38 11.89 -19.08
C TYR A 393 -3.67 11.24 -17.89
N GLY A 394 -4.12 11.51 -16.66
CA GLY A 394 -3.54 10.96 -15.44
C GLY A 394 -2.16 11.51 -15.11
N ASP A 395 -1.70 11.24 -13.89
CA ASP A 395 -0.40 11.68 -13.41
C ASP A 395 0.78 10.83 -13.92
N LYS A 396 2.00 11.26 -13.60
CA LYS A 396 3.27 10.66 -14.03
C LYS A 396 3.52 9.20 -13.59
N LEU A 397 2.72 8.66 -12.67
CA LEU A 397 2.81 7.27 -12.18
C LEU A 397 1.71 6.35 -12.72
N GLU A 398 0.80 6.86 -13.55
CA GLU A 398 -0.22 6.05 -14.25
C GLU A 398 0.38 5.10 -15.29
N ARG A 399 1.40 5.58 -16.01
CA ARG A 399 2.10 4.77 -17.01
C ARG A 399 3.17 3.90 -16.37
N SER A 400 2.99 2.59 -16.50
CA SER A 400 4.02 1.58 -16.20
C SER A 400 4.63 1.01 -17.49
N ALA A 401 5.67 0.19 -17.38
CA ALA A 401 6.32 -0.42 -18.55
C ALA A 401 5.42 -1.38 -19.37
N SER A 402 4.22 -1.69 -18.87
CA SER A 402 3.26 -2.61 -19.50
C SER A 402 1.80 -2.14 -19.45
N SER A 403 1.51 -0.94 -18.93
CA SER A 403 0.15 -0.41 -18.80
C SER A 403 0.10 1.11 -18.95
N THR A 404 -1.06 1.64 -19.35
CA THR A 404 -1.38 3.08 -19.41
C THR A 404 -2.42 3.45 -18.34
N THR A 405 -2.29 2.81 -17.18
CA THR A 405 -3.21 2.81 -16.03
C THR A 405 -2.51 2.10 -14.88
N ASN A 406 -2.70 2.54 -13.63
CA ASN A 406 -2.21 1.82 -12.46
C ASN A 406 -3.33 1.20 -11.58
N ASP A 407 -4.60 1.34 -11.97
CA ASP A 407 -5.87 0.99 -11.27
C ASP A 407 -6.14 -0.50 -10.98
N SER A 408 -5.12 -1.36 -11.03
CA SER A 408 -5.22 -2.75 -10.61
C SER A 408 -3.91 -3.26 -10.03
N THR A 409 -3.95 -4.25 -9.14
CA THR A 409 -2.73 -4.89 -8.60
C THR A 409 -1.90 -5.62 -9.66
N SER A 410 -2.43 -5.79 -10.89
CA SER A 410 -1.71 -6.30 -12.06
C SER A 410 -1.04 -5.22 -12.92
N THR A 411 -1.45 -3.96 -12.77
CA THR A 411 -0.94 -2.79 -13.53
C THR A 411 -0.21 -1.78 -12.64
N ALA A 412 -0.34 -1.93 -11.32
CA ALA A 412 0.21 -1.11 -10.25
C ALA A 412 1.66 -0.64 -10.47
N TYR A 413 1.91 0.62 -10.15
CA TYR A 413 3.23 1.22 -10.30
C TYR A 413 4.20 0.71 -9.22
N ASP A 414 5.34 0.16 -9.63
CA ASP A 414 6.31 -0.44 -8.71
C ASP A 414 7.23 0.62 -8.08
N LEU A 415 6.99 0.92 -6.80
CA LEU A 415 7.85 1.75 -5.96
C LEU A 415 9.14 1.02 -5.51
N GLY A 416 9.23 -0.30 -5.76
CA GLY A 416 10.39 -1.12 -5.40
C GLY A 416 10.45 -1.46 -3.92
N SER A 417 11.65 -1.42 -3.32
CA SER A 417 11.81 -1.64 -1.88
C SER A 417 11.65 -0.31 -1.15
N LEU A 418 10.76 -0.24 -0.14
CA LEU A 418 10.52 1.02 0.56
C LEU A 418 11.78 1.55 1.25
N PRO A 419 12.14 2.84 1.05
CA PRO A 419 13.12 3.54 1.87
C PRO A 419 12.53 3.91 3.24
N ALA A 420 13.35 4.51 4.12
CA ALA A 420 12.89 5.03 5.40
C ALA A 420 11.85 6.16 5.26
N ASN A 421 11.99 7.00 4.23
CA ASN A 421 11.01 8.02 3.85
C ASN A 421 10.83 7.99 2.35
N LEU A 422 9.58 7.91 1.89
CA LEU A 422 9.15 8.02 0.51
C LEU A 422 8.14 9.16 0.42
N GLU A 423 8.33 10.04 -0.56
CA GLU A 423 7.43 11.16 -0.84
C GLU A 423 7.11 11.16 -2.33
N ARG A 424 5.83 11.37 -2.65
CA ARG A 424 5.31 11.61 -3.99
C ARG A 424 4.31 12.76 -3.90
N GLU A 425 4.44 13.70 -4.82
CA GLU A 425 3.62 14.90 -4.92
C GLU A 425 3.08 15.02 -6.34
N GLU A 426 1.99 15.78 -6.51
CA GLU A 426 1.33 16.00 -7.80
C GLU A 426 0.87 14.69 -8.44
N LEU A 427 0.27 13.82 -7.62
CA LEU A 427 -0.48 12.64 -8.03
C LEU A 427 -1.97 12.97 -8.10
N SER A 428 -2.77 12.20 -8.82
CA SER A 428 -4.19 12.50 -9.04
C SER A 428 -5.10 11.29 -9.10
N ILE A 429 -6.21 11.34 -8.37
CA ILE A 429 -7.42 10.61 -8.78
C ILE A 429 -8.13 11.48 -9.81
N SER A 430 -8.08 11.08 -11.09
CA SER A 430 -8.57 11.85 -12.24
C SER A 430 -10.10 12.01 -12.27
N VAL A 431 -10.85 10.97 -11.91
CA VAL A 431 -12.32 10.94 -11.90
C VAL A 431 -12.89 10.07 -10.77
N SER A 432 -14.18 10.20 -10.46
CA SER A 432 -14.84 9.33 -9.48
C SER A 432 -14.93 7.89 -9.98
N GLY A 433 -14.17 7.00 -9.35
CA GLY A 433 -14.04 5.58 -9.74
C GLY A 433 -12.68 5.23 -10.33
N ASP A 434 -11.81 6.23 -10.51
CA ASP A 434 -10.37 6.05 -10.67
C ASP A 434 -9.74 5.57 -9.35
N VAL A 435 -8.66 4.80 -9.45
CA VAL A 435 -8.00 4.07 -8.36
C VAL A 435 -6.50 4.09 -8.59
N ASP A 436 -5.75 4.62 -7.64
CA ASP A 436 -4.29 4.61 -7.70
C ASP A 436 -3.74 3.38 -6.97
N ILE A 437 -3.02 2.47 -7.65
CA ILE A 437 -2.36 1.33 -6.99
C ILE A 437 -0.83 1.35 -7.16
N TYR A 438 -0.15 1.40 -6.01
CA TYR A 438 1.31 1.37 -5.91
C TYR A 438 1.79 0.07 -5.29
N GLN A 439 2.59 -0.70 -6.01
CA GLN A 439 3.26 -1.88 -5.47
C GLN A 439 4.53 -1.47 -4.72
N PHE A 440 4.82 -2.11 -3.59
CA PHE A 440 6.11 -2.00 -2.89
C PHE A 440 6.52 -3.32 -2.22
N SER A 441 7.75 -3.37 -1.73
CA SER A 441 8.28 -4.50 -0.97
C SER A 441 9.12 -4.05 0.23
N ILE A 442 9.31 -4.95 1.20
CA ILE A 442 10.16 -4.73 2.38
C ILE A 442 11.21 -5.84 2.50
N SER A 443 12.43 -5.47 2.91
CA SER A 443 13.57 -6.38 3.07
C SER A 443 13.76 -6.89 4.50
N SER A 444 13.26 -6.13 5.49
CA SER A 444 13.12 -6.47 6.91
C SER A 444 11.66 -6.30 7.35
N ALA A 445 11.31 -6.73 8.57
CA ALA A 445 10.03 -6.36 9.16
C ALA A 445 10.02 -4.83 9.41
N LYS A 446 8.93 -4.16 9.05
CA LYS A 446 8.81 -2.69 9.09
C LYS A 446 7.57 -2.26 9.85
N LYS A 447 7.68 -1.11 10.52
CA LYS A 447 6.54 -0.34 11.03
C LYS A 447 6.30 0.78 10.04
N LEU A 448 5.15 0.75 9.36
CA LEU A 448 4.80 1.70 8.30
C LEU A 448 3.80 2.72 8.82
N SER A 449 4.10 4.00 8.60
CA SER A 449 3.15 5.09 8.71
C SER A 449 2.98 5.73 7.33
N LEU A 450 1.75 6.04 6.96
CA LEU A 450 1.39 6.64 5.67
C LEU A 450 0.47 7.82 5.94
N ARG A 451 0.74 8.93 5.24
CA ARG A 451 -0.11 10.12 5.18
C ARG A 451 -0.44 10.41 3.72
N LEU A 452 -1.72 10.47 3.43
CA LEU A 452 -2.29 10.89 2.16
C LEU A 452 -2.90 12.29 2.37
N THR A 453 -2.46 13.28 1.61
CA THR A 453 -2.87 14.68 1.80
C THR A 453 -3.41 15.21 0.49
N PRO A 454 -4.68 15.67 0.43
CA PRO A 454 -5.16 16.52 -0.67
C PRO A 454 -4.23 17.72 -0.86
N THR A 455 -4.13 18.22 -2.08
CA THR A 455 -3.24 19.34 -2.42
C THR A 455 -3.32 20.51 -1.42
N ASN A 456 -2.15 21.03 -1.05
CA ASN A 456 -2.01 22.21 -0.21
C ASN A 456 -2.11 23.54 -0.99
N GLN A 457 -2.39 23.46 -2.31
CA GLN A 457 -2.58 24.62 -3.16
C GLN A 457 -3.76 25.46 -2.66
N ALA A 458 -3.49 26.73 -2.34
CA ALA A 458 -4.52 27.66 -1.89
C ALA A 458 -5.54 27.93 -3.00
N ALA A 459 -6.82 28.09 -2.62
CA ALA A 459 -7.90 28.46 -3.52
C ALA A 459 -7.57 29.73 -4.33
N TYR A 460 -7.90 29.71 -5.61
CA TYR A 460 -7.59 30.76 -6.58
C TYR A 460 -8.81 31.09 -7.47
N LEU A 461 -8.67 32.07 -8.38
CA LEU A 461 -9.74 32.41 -9.32
C LEU A 461 -9.59 31.62 -10.62
N GLU A 462 -10.66 30.94 -11.00
CA GLU A 462 -10.77 30.14 -12.22
C GLU A 462 -12.14 30.34 -12.88
N GLY A 463 -12.20 30.30 -14.21
CA GLY A 463 -13.44 30.37 -14.96
C GLY A 463 -13.23 30.28 -16.47
N GLU A 464 -14.34 30.23 -17.18
CA GLU A 464 -14.39 30.11 -18.63
C GLU A 464 -14.02 31.42 -19.35
N GLN A 465 -13.56 31.30 -20.60
CA GLN A 465 -13.54 32.41 -21.55
C GLN A 465 -14.94 32.51 -22.18
N LEU A 466 -15.74 33.47 -21.72
CA LEU A 466 -17.10 33.65 -22.20
C LEU A 466 -17.10 34.22 -23.62
N SER A 467 -18.25 34.11 -24.29
CA SER A 467 -18.52 34.92 -25.47
C SER A 467 -18.26 36.40 -25.17
N SER A 468 -18.76 36.99 -24.08
CA SER A 468 -18.45 38.39 -23.73
C SER A 468 -17.00 38.70 -23.30
N GLY A 469 -16.02 37.88 -23.68
CA GLY A 469 -14.61 37.98 -23.28
C GLY A 469 -14.29 37.22 -22.01
N CYS A 470 -13.05 37.32 -21.56
CA CYS A 470 -12.56 36.56 -20.41
C CYS A 470 -13.35 36.88 -19.12
N SER A 471 -13.85 35.84 -18.45
CA SER A 471 -14.64 36.01 -17.22
C SER A 471 -13.79 36.53 -16.05
N SER A 472 -14.44 37.01 -14.98
CA SER A 472 -13.75 37.39 -13.75
C SER A 472 -13.20 36.20 -12.94
N GLY A 473 -13.49 34.97 -13.39
CA GLY A 473 -13.39 33.76 -12.57
C GLY A 473 -14.35 33.72 -11.39
N THR A 474 -14.35 32.56 -10.75
CA THR A 474 -14.96 32.24 -9.46
C THR A 474 -13.91 31.59 -8.56
N SER A 475 -14.16 31.49 -7.25
CA SER A 475 -13.20 30.87 -6.34
C SER A 475 -13.21 29.35 -6.52
N PHE A 476 -12.13 28.81 -7.04
CA PHE A 476 -11.88 27.37 -7.13
C PHE A 476 -10.98 26.94 -5.97
N ASP A 477 -11.35 25.84 -5.30
CA ASP A 477 -10.57 25.25 -4.20
C ASP A 477 -10.18 23.81 -4.59
N PRO A 478 -8.91 23.56 -4.97
CA PRO A 478 -8.48 22.25 -5.45
C PRO A 478 -8.31 21.22 -4.32
N SER A 479 -8.39 21.62 -3.05
CA SER A 479 -8.27 20.72 -1.91
C SER A 479 -9.54 19.90 -1.64
N VAL A 480 -10.68 20.31 -2.21
CA VAL A 480 -12.02 19.74 -1.92
C VAL A 480 -12.77 19.26 -3.17
N ARG A 481 -12.07 18.55 -4.06
CA ARG A 481 -12.63 17.93 -5.27
C ARG A 481 -13.15 16.51 -5.00
N GLN A 482 -12.35 15.64 -4.37
CA GLN A 482 -12.78 14.31 -3.96
C GLN A 482 -12.42 14.02 -2.50
N ASP A 483 -13.28 13.24 -1.86
CA ASP A 483 -13.00 12.59 -0.58
C ASP A 483 -12.02 11.44 -0.84
N LEU A 484 -10.80 11.54 -0.30
CA LEU A 484 -9.73 10.59 -0.53
C LEU A 484 -9.74 9.51 0.55
N ALA A 485 -9.53 8.26 0.14
CA ALA A 485 -9.34 7.12 1.02
C ALA A 485 -8.10 6.32 0.60
N VAL A 486 -7.47 5.63 1.57
CA VAL A 486 -6.28 4.81 1.33
C VAL A 486 -6.35 3.47 2.07
N ARG A 487 -5.89 2.41 1.42
CA ARG A 487 -5.74 1.06 1.98
C ARG A 487 -4.33 0.53 1.77
N ILE A 488 -3.86 -0.28 2.71
CA ILE A 488 -2.70 -1.15 2.48
C ILE A 488 -3.22 -2.56 2.25
N LEU A 489 -2.83 -3.19 1.13
CA LEU A 489 -3.19 -4.56 0.79
C LEU A 489 -1.98 -5.50 0.95
N ALA A 490 -2.27 -6.74 1.32
CA ALA A 490 -1.28 -7.81 1.42
C ALA A 490 -0.82 -8.31 0.03
N SER A 491 0.16 -9.23 0.04
CA SER A 491 0.76 -9.86 -1.14
C SER A 491 -0.19 -10.61 -2.09
N ASN A 492 -1.44 -10.84 -1.69
CA ASN A 492 -2.49 -11.38 -2.55
C ASN A 492 -3.33 -10.31 -3.27
N GLY A 493 -2.98 -9.02 -3.15
CA GLY A 493 -3.65 -7.89 -3.80
C GLY A 493 -5.12 -7.70 -3.41
N SER A 494 -5.56 -8.25 -2.28
CA SER A 494 -7.01 -8.26 -1.92
C SER A 494 -7.31 -8.32 -0.42
N THR A 495 -6.41 -8.89 0.39
CA THR A 495 -6.55 -8.79 1.86
C THR A 495 -6.11 -7.41 2.32
N VAL A 496 -7.07 -6.61 2.77
CA VAL A 496 -6.81 -5.31 3.42
C VAL A 496 -6.09 -5.54 4.76
N LEU A 497 -4.93 -4.90 4.93
CA LEU A 497 -4.14 -4.86 6.16
C LEU A 497 -4.45 -3.62 7.00
N ALA A 498 -4.74 -2.49 6.36
CA ALA A 498 -5.15 -1.24 6.98
C ALA A 498 -5.99 -0.38 6.04
N THR A 499 -6.73 0.57 6.60
CA THR A 499 -7.55 1.56 5.87
C THR A 499 -7.55 2.87 6.64
N ALA A 500 -7.48 4.00 5.93
CA ALA A 500 -7.81 5.33 6.40
C ALA A 500 -8.81 5.94 5.40
N ASP A 501 -9.95 6.37 5.94
CA ASP A 501 -11.21 6.77 5.29
C ASP A 501 -12.11 7.32 6.42
N ALA A 502 -11.64 8.38 7.08
CA ALA A 502 -12.17 8.82 8.39
C ALA A 502 -12.24 10.34 8.58
N THR A 503 -11.45 11.09 7.82
CA THR A 503 -11.67 12.51 7.59
C THR A 503 -12.74 12.70 6.53
N ALA A 504 -13.13 13.96 6.29
CA ALA A 504 -13.99 14.31 5.17
C ALA A 504 -13.15 15.13 4.18
N ILE A 505 -13.66 15.21 2.95
CA ILE A 505 -13.12 15.96 1.81
C ILE A 505 -12.26 17.18 2.20
N GLY A 506 -11.02 17.22 1.72
CA GLY A 506 -9.98 18.18 2.12
C GLY A 506 -9.20 17.83 3.40
N GLY A 507 -9.52 16.72 4.06
CA GLY A 507 -8.78 16.16 5.19
C GLY A 507 -7.59 15.27 4.78
N GLU A 508 -6.63 15.11 5.69
CA GLU A 508 -5.53 14.15 5.54
C GLU A 508 -5.94 12.76 6.04
N GLU A 509 -5.76 11.73 5.22
CA GLU A 509 -5.90 10.33 5.67
C GLU A 509 -4.57 9.77 6.17
N VAL A 510 -4.60 9.13 7.34
CA VAL A 510 -3.37 8.68 8.03
C VAL A 510 -3.49 7.25 8.56
N ILE A 511 -2.67 6.36 8.02
CA ILE A 511 -2.42 5.02 8.57
C ILE A 511 -1.18 5.13 9.47
N ASN A 512 -1.34 4.88 10.77
CA ASN A 512 -0.25 4.96 11.74
C ASN A 512 0.23 3.57 12.14
N ASN A 513 1.55 3.38 12.21
CA ASN A 513 2.17 2.27 12.95
C ASN A 513 1.76 0.84 12.50
N LEU A 514 1.51 0.63 11.22
CA LEU A 514 1.16 -0.67 10.65
C LEU A 514 2.37 -1.61 10.66
N ALA A 515 2.26 -2.74 11.36
CA ALA A 515 3.27 -3.79 11.36
C ALA A 515 3.22 -4.60 10.04
N LEU A 516 4.29 -4.54 9.25
CA LEU A 516 4.48 -5.35 8.05
C LEU A 516 5.58 -6.38 8.27
N THR A 517 5.24 -7.66 8.16
CA THR A 517 6.11 -8.78 8.55
C THR A 517 6.49 -9.71 7.39
N GLN A 518 5.80 -9.63 6.25
CA GLN A 518 6.08 -10.46 5.07
C GLN A 518 7.22 -9.85 4.24
N THR A 519 8.45 -10.31 4.43
CA THR A 519 9.61 -9.79 3.67
C THR A 519 9.72 -10.39 2.27
N GLY A 520 10.16 -9.58 1.30
CA GLY A 520 10.42 -10.02 -0.08
C GLY A 520 9.18 -10.42 -0.89
N GLN A 521 7.98 -10.11 -0.39
CA GLN A 521 6.72 -10.23 -1.12
C GLN A 521 6.16 -8.83 -1.39
N PRO A 522 5.38 -8.64 -2.48
CA PRO A 522 4.73 -7.36 -2.74
C PRO A 522 3.71 -7.04 -1.65
N HIS A 523 3.50 -5.76 -1.43
CA HIS A 523 2.36 -5.16 -0.75
C HIS A 523 1.86 -4.04 -1.67
N PHE A 524 0.63 -3.58 -1.46
CA PHE A 524 0.07 -2.53 -2.30
C PHE A 524 -0.47 -1.40 -1.44
N ILE A 525 -0.30 -0.16 -1.90
CA ILE A 525 -1.05 1.01 -1.47
C ILE A 525 -2.16 1.18 -2.51
N GLU A 526 -3.41 1.20 -2.09
CA GLU A 526 -4.58 1.50 -2.92
C GLU A 526 -5.12 2.85 -2.45
N VAL A 527 -5.10 3.86 -3.31
CA VAL A 527 -5.71 5.18 -3.09
C VAL A 527 -6.95 5.29 -3.96
N THR A 528 -8.03 5.86 -3.42
CA THR A 528 -9.29 6.04 -4.15
C THR A 528 -9.89 7.39 -3.82
N GLY A 529 -10.54 8.03 -4.80
CA GLY A 529 -11.42 9.17 -4.56
C GLY A 529 -12.91 8.78 -4.51
N GLY A 530 -13.75 9.74 -4.13
CA GLY A 530 -15.19 9.61 -4.11
C GLY A 530 -15.86 10.71 -3.30
N GLY A 531 -16.99 10.39 -2.67
CA GLY A 531 -17.65 11.24 -1.67
C GLY A 531 -18.38 12.47 -2.21
N GLU A 532 -18.29 13.59 -1.49
CA GLU A 532 -18.88 14.86 -1.92
C GLU A 532 -18.18 15.39 -3.17
N ASN A 533 -18.91 16.12 -4.03
CA ASN A 533 -18.45 16.66 -5.33
C ASN A 533 -17.97 15.60 -6.36
N SER A 534 -17.86 14.31 -6.01
CA SER A 534 -17.39 13.24 -6.92
C SER A 534 -18.22 13.01 -8.18
N ALA A 535 -19.48 13.47 -8.18
CA ALA A 535 -20.37 13.40 -9.34
C ALA A 535 -20.19 14.58 -10.33
N ASP A 536 -19.36 15.57 -10.00
CA ASP A 536 -19.04 16.67 -10.89
C ASP A 536 -18.19 16.18 -12.07
N ASN A 537 -18.37 16.82 -13.23
CA ASN A 537 -17.44 16.72 -14.35
C ASN A 537 -16.11 17.42 -14.01
N ASN A 538 -15.02 16.96 -14.63
CA ASN A 538 -13.64 17.38 -14.36
C ASN A 538 -13.33 17.56 -12.86
N ASN A 539 -13.34 16.44 -12.15
CA ASN A 539 -13.21 16.40 -10.70
C ASN A 539 -11.91 15.72 -10.25
N ALA A 540 -10.82 15.99 -10.97
CA ALA A 540 -9.49 15.53 -10.60
C ALA A 540 -9.13 16.04 -9.20
N GLN A 541 -8.66 15.14 -8.33
CA GLN A 541 -8.20 15.48 -6.98
C GLN A 541 -6.69 15.25 -6.89
N ILE A 542 -5.94 16.34 -6.86
CA ILE A 542 -4.49 16.30 -6.64
C ILE A 542 -4.19 15.95 -5.19
N TYR A 543 -3.19 15.11 -4.97
CA TYR A 543 -2.73 14.70 -3.66
C TYR A 543 -1.20 14.49 -3.58
N SER A 544 -0.70 14.38 -2.35
CA SER A 544 0.63 13.87 -2.04
C SER A 544 0.56 12.63 -1.15
N LEU A 545 1.44 11.67 -1.41
CA LEU A 545 1.59 10.43 -0.68
C LEU A 545 2.95 10.41 0.03
N VAL A 546 2.92 10.40 1.36
CA VAL A 546 4.11 10.26 2.21
C VAL A 546 4.06 8.93 2.94
N VAL A 547 5.12 8.14 2.82
CA VAL A 547 5.29 6.86 3.51
C VAL A 547 6.59 6.86 4.32
N GLU A 548 6.47 6.69 5.62
CA GLU A 548 7.57 6.64 6.58
C GLU A 548 7.68 5.19 7.11
N THR A 549 8.91 4.64 7.16
CA THR A 549 9.14 3.28 7.67
C THR A 549 10.27 3.23 8.70
N GLU A 550 9.96 2.60 9.84
CA GLU A 550 10.92 2.25 10.88
C GLU A 550 11.17 0.74 10.89
N ASP A 551 12.35 0.29 11.34
CA ASP A 551 12.60 -1.14 11.53
C ASP A 551 11.76 -1.69 12.70
N LEU A 552 10.97 -2.73 12.43
CA LEU A 552 10.15 -3.38 13.45
C LEU A 552 10.97 -4.49 14.13
N PRO A 553 11.08 -4.50 15.48
CA PRO A 553 11.71 -5.59 16.21
C PRO A 553 11.09 -6.94 15.83
N ASN A 554 11.92 -7.94 15.50
CA ASN A 554 11.44 -9.28 15.20
C ASN A 554 11.93 -10.25 16.27
N LEU A 555 10.99 -10.83 17.03
CA LEU A 555 11.26 -11.60 18.23
C LEU A 555 11.36 -13.11 17.96
N SER A 556 12.23 -13.75 18.74
CA SER A 556 12.24 -15.20 18.93
C SER A 556 12.36 -15.53 20.41
N VAL A 557 11.61 -16.52 20.88
CA VAL A 557 11.85 -17.15 22.18
C VAL A 557 12.57 -18.48 21.99
N ALA A 558 13.55 -18.74 22.83
CA ALA A 558 14.22 -20.02 22.94
C ALA A 558 14.35 -20.41 24.42
N SER A 559 14.49 -21.70 24.68
CA SER A 559 14.93 -22.16 25.99
C SER A 559 16.46 -22.07 26.05
N SER A 560 16.97 -21.13 26.86
CA SER A 560 18.40 -20.93 27.11
C SER A 560 18.93 -21.87 28.19
N ASP A 561 18.06 -22.28 29.11
CA ASP A 561 18.28 -23.43 29.99
C ASP A 561 17.02 -24.30 29.97
N GLY A 562 17.18 -25.52 29.46
CA GLY A 562 16.11 -26.44 29.09
C GLY A 562 15.42 -27.13 30.26
N VAL A 563 16.04 -27.10 31.45
CA VAL A 563 15.66 -27.89 32.62
C VAL A 563 15.55 -26.98 33.84
N ALA A 564 14.44 -27.08 34.55
CA ALA A 564 14.37 -26.77 35.98
C ALA A 564 14.31 -28.09 36.74
N LYS A 565 14.76 -28.13 38.00
CA LYS A 565 14.68 -29.36 38.83
C LYS A 565 13.98 -29.08 40.13
N GLU A 566 13.10 -29.98 40.52
CA GLU A 566 12.73 -30.13 41.92
C GLU A 566 13.90 -30.75 42.68
N SER A 567 14.60 -29.93 43.47
CA SER A 567 15.61 -30.42 44.40
C SER A 567 15.95 -29.38 45.48
N ASP A 568 16.54 -29.86 46.58
CA ASP A 568 17.05 -29.01 47.67
C ASP A 568 18.10 -27.99 47.19
N VAL A 569 18.75 -28.27 46.06
CA VAL A 569 19.67 -27.38 45.36
C VAL A 569 18.90 -26.74 44.21
N ALA A 570 18.50 -25.48 44.38
CA ALA A 570 17.70 -24.78 43.38
C ALA A 570 18.39 -24.74 42.01
N ASP A 571 17.79 -25.44 41.05
CA ASP A 571 18.15 -25.43 39.62
C ASP A 571 16.97 -24.83 38.84
N THR A 572 17.27 -23.91 37.91
CA THR A 572 16.24 -23.07 37.29
C THR A 572 16.40 -23.02 35.79
N GLY A 573 15.38 -23.50 35.08
CA GLY A 573 15.25 -23.28 33.64
C GLY A 573 15.13 -21.80 33.31
N SER A 574 15.42 -21.43 32.07
CA SER A 574 15.30 -20.05 31.62
C SER A 574 14.95 -19.96 30.15
N PHE A 575 13.87 -19.24 29.85
CA PHE A 575 13.62 -18.74 28.50
C PHE A 575 14.49 -17.51 28.24
N THR A 576 14.94 -17.33 27.00
CA THR A 576 15.50 -16.08 26.50
C THR A 576 14.65 -15.63 25.32
N ILE A 577 14.13 -14.40 25.41
CA ILE A 577 13.46 -13.72 24.30
C ILE A 577 14.49 -12.79 23.66
N THR A 578 14.69 -12.92 22.35
CA THR A 578 15.69 -12.17 21.57
C THR A 578 14.99 -11.34 20.51
N SER A 579 15.45 -10.10 20.31
CA SER A 579 15.04 -9.21 19.22
C SER A 579 16.12 -9.12 18.14
N SER A 580 15.72 -9.02 16.88
CA SER A 580 16.61 -8.79 15.73
C SER A 580 17.34 -7.43 15.76
N ILE A 581 16.81 -6.45 16.49
CA ILE A 581 17.37 -5.10 16.66
C ILE A 581 17.22 -4.65 18.11
N ALA A 582 18.08 -3.77 18.59
CA ALA A 582 17.88 -3.10 19.86
C ALA A 582 16.75 -2.06 19.73
N PRO A 583 15.70 -2.08 20.57
CA PRO A 583 14.62 -1.11 20.48
C PRO A 583 15.07 0.25 21.05
N SER A 584 14.50 1.34 20.53
CA SER A 584 14.84 2.72 20.94
C SER A 584 14.21 3.11 22.27
N SER A 585 13.13 2.44 22.68
CA SER A 585 12.50 2.49 24.00
C SER A 585 12.37 1.08 24.56
N ASP A 586 12.04 0.95 25.85
CA ASP A 586 11.73 -0.34 26.46
C ASP A 586 10.59 -1.03 25.68
N LEU A 587 10.75 -2.32 25.40
CA LEU A 587 9.81 -3.13 24.62
C LEU A 587 9.15 -4.17 25.51
N ASP A 588 7.91 -3.90 25.91
CA ASP A 588 7.10 -4.82 26.70
C ASP A 588 6.49 -5.93 25.83
N ILE A 589 6.70 -7.18 26.25
CA ILE A 589 6.36 -8.40 25.52
C ILE A 589 5.44 -9.24 26.41
N ALA A 590 4.19 -9.40 26.00
CA ALA A 590 3.25 -10.28 26.67
C ALA A 590 3.44 -11.74 26.21
N TYR A 591 3.27 -12.69 27.12
CA TYR A 591 3.28 -14.12 26.82
C TYR A 591 2.26 -14.88 27.66
N THR A 592 1.81 -16.02 27.14
CA THR A 592 1.04 -17.02 27.87
C THR A 592 1.91 -18.22 28.24
N VAL A 593 1.53 -18.91 29.30
CA VAL A 593 2.19 -20.15 29.76
C VAL A 593 1.18 -21.29 29.68
N SER A 594 1.64 -22.45 29.21
CA SER A 594 0.89 -23.70 29.10
C SER A 594 1.84 -24.88 29.30
N GLY A 595 1.39 -26.12 29.12
CA GLY A 595 2.20 -27.32 29.33
C GLY A 595 1.44 -28.35 30.14
N SER A 596 2.15 -29.31 30.75
CA SER A 596 1.57 -30.15 31.82
C SER A 596 1.64 -29.43 33.17
N ALA A 597 2.72 -28.70 33.41
CA ALA A 597 2.97 -28.01 34.67
C ALA A 597 1.96 -26.91 34.99
N SER A 598 1.47 -26.97 36.22
CA SER A 598 0.52 -26.10 36.87
C SER A 598 1.22 -24.98 37.64
N SER A 599 0.82 -23.75 37.31
CA SER A 599 1.44 -22.56 37.89
C SER A 599 1.04 -22.36 39.35
N GLY A 600 2.04 -22.32 40.24
CA GLY A 600 1.87 -22.10 41.67
C GLY A 600 1.81 -23.37 42.53
N SER A 601 1.73 -24.56 41.93
CA SER A 601 2.08 -25.82 42.57
C SER A 601 3.50 -26.21 42.18
N ASP A 602 3.79 -26.36 40.89
CA ASP A 602 4.99 -27.09 40.41
C ASP A 602 6.08 -26.09 39.95
N PHE A 603 5.69 -24.85 39.63
CA PHE A 603 6.63 -23.72 39.44
C PHE A 603 6.09 -22.38 39.96
N ILE A 604 7.00 -21.48 40.33
CA ILE A 604 6.66 -20.12 40.76
C ILE A 604 6.01 -19.37 39.59
N ALA A 605 4.80 -18.84 39.83
CA ALA A 605 4.02 -18.13 38.82
C ALA A 605 4.80 -17.00 38.13
N LEU A 606 4.89 -17.09 36.79
CA LEU A 606 5.53 -16.08 35.95
C LEU A 606 4.62 -14.85 35.79
N ALA A 607 5.22 -13.70 35.48
CA ALA A 607 4.50 -12.43 35.37
C ALA A 607 3.51 -12.35 34.19
N GLY A 608 3.69 -13.18 33.15
CA GLY A 608 2.96 -13.07 31.88
C GLY A 608 3.47 -11.95 30.97
N THR A 609 4.48 -11.19 31.41
CA THR A 609 5.19 -10.16 30.65
C THR A 609 6.69 -10.26 30.86
N ALA A 610 7.46 -9.77 29.89
CA ALA A 610 8.89 -9.52 29.96
C ALA A 610 9.21 -8.25 29.18
N THR A 611 10.30 -7.58 29.53
CA THR A 611 10.71 -6.32 28.90
C THR A 611 12.11 -6.48 28.34
N ILE A 612 12.33 -6.09 27.08
CA ILE A 612 13.68 -5.82 26.54
C ILE A 612 13.93 -4.32 26.72
N ASP A 613 14.86 -3.97 27.59
CA ASP A 613 15.21 -2.58 27.89
C ASP A 613 15.75 -1.85 26.64
N SER A 614 15.55 -0.53 26.58
CA SER A 614 16.08 0.33 25.50
C SER A 614 17.58 0.11 25.29
N GLY A 615 17.96 -0.21 24.05
CA GLY A 615 19.35 -0.48 23.66
C GLY A 615 19.83 -1.93 23.82
N GLU A 616 19.08 -2.80 24.50
CA GLU A 616 19.40 -4.23 24.63
C GLU A 616 18.70 -5.07 23.54
N THR A 617 19.19 -6.29 23.29
CA THR A 617 18.61 -7.20 22.26
C THR A 617 17.97 -8.45 22.83
N SER A 618 17.98 -8.66 24.15
CA SER A 618 17.36 -9.84 24.76
C SER A 618 16.95 -9.62 26.20
N THR A 619 16.03 -10.45 26.68
CA THR A 619 15.60 -10.53 28.08
C THR A 619 15.35 -11.99 28.47
N ALA A 620 15.53 -12.30 29.76
CA ALA A 620 15.44 -13.67 30.28
C ALA A 620 14.26 -13.83 31.24
N VAL A 621 13.55 -14.95 31.13
CA VAL A 621 12.45 -15.32 32.04
C VAL A 621 12.80 -16.65 32.68
N SER A 622 13.19 -16.60 33.95
CA SER A 622 13.56 -17.77 34.74
C SER A 622 12.32 -18.54 35.19
N VAL A 623 12.34 -19.85 35.00
CA VAL A 623 11.38 -20.81 35.54
C VAL A 623 12.02 -21.47 36.74
N LYS A 624 11.43 -21.27 37.92
CA LYS A 624 11.85 -21.92 39.15
C LYS A 624 10.79 -22.93 39.58
N ALA A 625 11.19 -24.21 39.55
CA ALA A 625 10.40 -25.31 40.09
C ALA A 625 10.15 -25.14 41.60
N ILE A 626 9.07 -25.74 42.09
CA ILE A 626 8.69 -25.78 43.50
C ILE A 626 8.70 -27.26 43.90
N SER A 627 9.71 -27.68 44.65
CA SER A 627 9.76 -29.05 45.16
C SER A 627 8.57 -29.38 46.06
N ASP A 628 7.82 -30.45 45.77
CA ASP A 628 6.88 -31.03 46.72
C ASP A 628 7.10 -32.52 47.06
N SER A 629 6.09 -33.39 46.94
CA SER A 629 6.10 -34.83 47.25
C SER A 629 4.98 -35.62 46.53
N ILE A 630 4.25 -34.94 45.64
CA ILE A 630 3.33 -35.54 44.68
C ILE A 630 4.16 -36.37 43.69
N VAL A 631 3.56 -37.44 43.15
CA VAL A 631 4.21 -38.28 42.13
C VAL A 631 3.58 -37.93 40.81
N GLU A 632 4.28 -37.12 40.01
CA GLU A 632 3.79 -36.64 38.72
C GLU A 632 4.80 -36.79 37.58
N GLY A 633 6.10 -36.91 37.89
CA GLY A 633 7.17 -37.13 36.92
C GLY A 633 7.51 -35.89 36.09
N ASP A 634 8.38 -36.06 35.09
CA ASP A 634 8.86 -34.95 34.27
C ASP A 634 7.72 -34.17 33.58
N GLU A 635 7.64 -32.89 33.92
CA GLU A 635 6.60 -31.97 33.46
C GLU A 635 7.13 -30.93 32.47
N THR A 636 6.22 -30.20 31.79
CA THR A 636 6.60 -29.17 30.81
C THR A 636 5.99 -27.81 31.10
N VAL A 637 6.80 -26.77 30.95
CA VAL A 637 6.40 -25.36 30.89
C VAL A 637 6.65 -24.85 29.48
N ILE A 638 5.60 -24.43 28.78
CA ILE A 638 5.61 -23.93 27.41
C ILE A 638 5.23 -22.44 27.40
N MET A 639 6.19 -21.58 27.06
CA MET A 639 5.94 -20.15 26.82
C MET A 639 5.45 -19.94 25.38
N THR A 640 4.44 -19.09 25.21
CA THR A 640 3.98 -18.60 23.89
C THR A 640 3.89 -17.07 23.90
N LEU A 641 4.66 -16.40 23.04
CA LEU A 641 4.64 -14.94 22.86
C LEU A 641 3.32 -14.49 22.22
N ALA A 642 2.75 -13.40 22.73
CA ALA A 642 1.54 -12.78 22.16
C ALA A 642 1.89 -11.80 21.02
N SER A 643 1.10 -11.78 19.95
CA SER A 643 1.28 -10.87 18.81
C SER A 643 0.75 -9.45 19.08
N THR A 644 1.50 -8.44 18.68
CA THR A 644 1.13 -7.01 18.73
C THR A 644 1.54 -6.29 17.43
N ASN A 645 1.33 -4.97 17.35
CA ASN A 645 1.85 -4.14 16.25
C ASN A 645 3.24 -3.53 16.55
N ASP A 646 3.81 -3.80 17.72
CA ASP A 646 5.09 -3.22 18.16
C ASP A 646 6.29 -4.14 17.90
N TYR A 647 6.04 -5.41 17.56
CA TYR A 647 7.04 -6.36 17.12
C TYR A 647 6.47 -7.46 16.22
N ALA A 648 7.31 -8.01 15.35
CA ALA A 648 7.08 -9.27 14.65
C ALA A 648 7.50 -10.48 15.52
N ILE A 649 7.05 -11.68 15.16
CA ILE A 649 7.46 -12.93 15.82
C ILE A 649 7.93 -13.93 14.75
N THR A 650 9.17 -14.41 14.86
CA THR A 650 9.71 -15.52 14.05
C THR A 650 9.55 -16.87 14.75
N THR A 651 9.83 -16.92 16.05
CA THR A 651 9.67 -18.14 16.87
C THR A 651 8.90 -17.77 18.12
N GLY A 652 7.60 -18.06 18.12
CA GLY A 652 6.70 -17.64 19.19
C GLY A 652 6.64 -18.57 20.40
N THR A 653 7.22 -19.78 20.32
CA THR A 653 7.04 -20.84 21.33
C THR A 653 8.34 -21.50 21.75
N ALA A 654 8.52 -21.73 23.05
CA ALA A 654 9.62 -22.51 23.61
C ALA A 654 9.14 -23.36 24.80
N SER A 655 9.85 -24.46 25.11
CA SER A 655 9.54 -25.36 26.23
C SER A 655 10.74 -25.50 27.17
N ILE A 656 10.44 -25.66 28.45
CA ILE A 656 11.34 -26.11 29.52
C ILE A 656 10.72 -27.37 30.12
N THR A 657 11.55 -28.33 30.52
CA THR A 657 11.15 -29.47 31.35
C THR A 657 11.38 -29.12 32.82
N ILE A 658 10.42 -29.45 33.68
CA ILE A 658 10.64 -29.55 35.12
C ILE A 658 10.92 -31.03 35.38
N GLU A 659 12.12 -31.35 35.83
CA GLU A 659 12.44 -32.69 36.34
C GLU A 659 11.94 -32.80 37.79
N ASP A 660 11.16 -33.84 38.07
CA ASP A 660 10.65 -34.21 39.41
C ASP A 660 11.83 -34.62 40.34
N LEU A 661 11.57 -34.75 41.63
CA LEU A 661 12.52 -35.34 42.58
C LEU A 661 12.91 -36.75 42.10
N LEU A 662 14.19 -37.10 42.18
CA LEU A 662 14.72 -38.37 41.62
C LEU A 662 14.01 -39.65 42.15
N PHE A 663 13.52 -39.64 43.40
CA PHE A 663 12.71 -40.74 43.92
C PHE A 663 11.28 -40.74 43.37
N ASP A 664 10.72 -39.56 43.08
CA ASP A 664 9.32 -39.39 42.73
C ASP A 664 9.13 -39.62 41.21
N ASP A 665 10.10 -39.24 40.37
CA ASP A 665 10.24 -39.75 39.00
C ASP A 665 10.40 -41.30 38.98
N TRP A 666 11.25 -41.86 39.84
CA TRP A 666 11.36 -43.33 39.97
C TRP A 666 10.04 -43.96 40.41
N ARG A 667 9.30 -43.35 41.35
CA ARG A 667 7.97 -43.81 41.75
C ARG A 667 6.99 -43.74 40.57
N HIS A 668 6.99 -42.65 39.81
CA HIS A 668 6.11 -42.49 38.65
C HIS A 668 6.44 -43.53 37.56
N THR A 669 7.72 -43.72 37.26
CA THR A 669 8.20 -44.68 36.25
C THR A 669 7.81 -46.13 36.58
N ASN A 670 7.96 -46.56 37.84
CA ASN A 670 7.70 -47.96 38.22
C ASN A 670 6.23 -48.23 38.58
N PHE A 671 5.55 -47.30 39.26
CA PHE A 671 4.19 -47.51 39.76
C PHE A 671 3.10 -46.86 38.90
N GLY A 672 3.45 -45.95 37.99
CA GLY A 672 2.52 -45.23 37.12
C GLY A 672 1.46 -44.47 37.92
N ASN A 673 0.20 -44.92 37.82
CA ASN A 673 -0.96 -44.31 38.47
C ASN A 673 -1.38 -45.01 39.78
N ALA A 674 -0.54 -45.88 40.36
CA ALA A 674 -0.86 -46.48 41.66
C ALA A 674 -0.80 -45.43 42.78
N THR A 675 -1.71 -45.55 43.76
CA THR A 675 -1.87 -44.56 44.86
C THR A 675 -1.79 -45.18 46.25
N GLU A 676 -1.65 -46.50 46.33
CA GLU A 676 -1.50 -47.27 47.58
C GLU A 676 -0.20 -48.08 47.51
N ASN A 677 0.44 -48.30 48.67
CA ASN A 677 1.68 -49.10 48.81
C ASN A 677 2.94 -48.55 48.07
N ILE A 678 2.92 -47.27 47.65
CA ILE A 678 4.01 -46.59 46.91
C ILE A 678 4.86 -45.60 47.75
N GLY A 679 4.71 -45.60 49.08
CA GLY A 679 5.48 -44.71 49.97
C GLY A 679 6.89 -45.26 50.27
N GLU A 680 7.79 -44.41 50.77
CA GLU A 680 9.18 -44.79 51.11
C GLU A 680 9.30 -46.03 52.01
N SER A 681 8.37 -46.17 52.97
CA SER A 681 8.32 -47.26 53.95
C SER A 681 7.41 -48.42 53.56
N GLU A 682 6.73 -48.32 52.42
CA GLU A 682 5.86 -49.36 51.89
C GLU A 682 6.68 -50.39 51.09
N ASP A 683 6.06 -51.52 50.75
CA ASP A 683 6.67 -52.74 50.20
C ASP A 683 5.69 -53.25 49.14
N PHE A 684 5.86 -52.81 47.89
CA PHE A 684 4.81 -52.91 46.87
C PHE A 684 4.53 -54.35 46.42
N ASP A 685 5.59 -55.16 46.27
CA ASP A 685 5.53 -56.55 45.82
C ASP A 685 5.43 -57.58 46.97
N PHE A 686 5.59 -57.13 48.23
CA PHE A 686 5.62 -57.91 49.47
C PHE A 686 6.83 -58.84 49.62
N ASP A 687 7.98 -58.49 49.02
CA ASP A 687 9.23 -59.23 49.19
C ASP A 687 9.90 -58.98 50.56
N GLY A 688 9.60 -57.86 51.23
CA GLY A 688 10.18 -57.44 52.49
C GLY A 688 11.37 -56.46 52.39
N LEU A 689 11.69 -55.96 51.20
CA LEU A 689 12.35 -54.67 50.99
C LEU A 689 11.30 -53.55 51.04
N GLN A 690 11.75 -52.30 51.24
CA GLN A 690 10.86 -51.14 51.21
C GLN A 690 11.23 -50.30 49.99
N ASN A 691 10.27 -49.63 49.37
CA ASN A 691 10.45 -48.91 48.11
C ASN A 691 11.68 -47.96 48.12
N LEU A 692 11.96 -47.26 49.23
CA LEU A 692 13.16 -46.40 49.36
C LEU A 692 14.49 -47.19 49.34
N LEU A 693 14.49 -48.41 49.89
CA LEU A 693 15.64 -49.30 49.85
C LEU A 693 15.82 -49.93 48.46
N GLU A 694 14.73 -50.21 47.74
CA GLU A 694 14.76 -50.73 46.37
C GLU A 694 15.28 -49.69 45.40
N TYR A 695 14.78 -48.45 45.47
CA TYR A 695 15.33 -47.30 44.76
C TYR A 695 16.84 -47.14 45.01
N ALA A 696 17.27 -47.14 46.28
CA ALA A 696 18.68 -47.05 46.64
C ALA A 696 19.53 -48.26 46.18
N LEU A 697 18.92 -49.42 45.90
CA LEU A 697 19.61 -50.55 45.31
C LEU A 697 19.50 -50.55 43.76
N GLY A 698 18.63 -49.72 43.20
CA GLY A 698 18.25 -49.64 41.79
C GLY A 698 17.45 -50.86 41.32
N GLU A 699 16.62 -51.43 42.19
CA GLU A 699 15.75 -52.58 41.88
C GLU A 699 14.39 -52.11 41.33
N ASP A 700 13.64 -53.03 40.70
CA ASP A 700 12.27 -52.82 40.25
C ASP A 700 11.32 -53.19 41.41
N PRO A 701 10.56 -52.24 41.98
CA PRO A 701 9.73 -52.47 43.16
C PRO A 701 8.43 -53.22 42.86
N THR A 702 8.20 -53.61 41.59
CA THR A 702 7.02 -54.37 41.18
C THR A 702 7.29 -55.86 40.99
N GLU A 703 8.55 -56.31 41.08
CA GLU A 703 9.00 -57.66 40.76
C GLU A 703 9.96 -58.23 41.83
N LEU A 704 9.54 -59.32 42.48
CA LEU A 704 10.24 -60.01 43.58
C LEU A 704 11.76 -60.17 43.36
N THR A 705 12.58 -59.34 44.03
CA THR A 705 14.03 -59.39 43.87
C THR A 705 14.73 -60.40 44.79
N SER A 706 15.88 -60.87 44.31
CA SER A 706 16.82 -61.69 45.08
C SER A 706 18.19 -61.03 45.27
N ASP A 707 18.45 -59.86 44.67
CA ASP A 707 19.73 -59.13 44.83
C ASP A 707 19.72 -58.27 46.11
N ARG A 708 19.64 -58.95 47.25
CA ARG A 708 19.53 -58.31 48.56
C ARG A 708 20.89 -58.10 49.21
N PRO A 709 21.04 -57.08 50.08
CA PRO A 709 22.20 -56.95 50.95
C PRO A 709 22.50 -58.24 51.72
N THR A 710 23.61 -58.90 51.39
CA THR A 710 23.99 -60.20 51.96
C THR A 710 24.93 -60.02 53.14
N ALA A 711 24.62 -60.70 54.25
CA ALA A 711 25.48 -60.70 55.44
C ALA A 711 26.13 -62.07 55.69
N SER A 712 27.44 -62.07 55.91
CA SER A 712 28.25 -63.26 56.16
C SER A 712 29.09 -63.13 57.44
N LEU A 713 29.50 -64.27 58.00
CA LEU A 713 30.52 -64.34 59.04
C LEU A 713 31.82 -64.87 58.44
N GLU A 714 32.80 -64.00 58.33
CA GLU A 714 34.07 -64.29 57.67
C GLU A 714 35.22 -64.45 58.68
N ASN A 715 36.39 -64.82 58.16
CA ASN A 715 37.62 -65.01 58.94
C ASN A 715 37.40 -65.89 60.19
N GLY A 716 36.79 -67.06 60.00
CA GLY A 716 36.49 -68.01 61.08
C GLY A 716 35.38 -67.56 62.05
N GLY A 717 34.54 -66.59 61.67
CA GLY A 717 33.50 -66.02 62.52
C GLY A 717 33.99 -64.87 63.43
N THR A 718 35.13 -64.27 63.08
CA THR A 718 35.70 -63.10 63.78
C THR A 718 35.36 -61.77 63.12
N GLN A 719 34.84 -61.80 61.89
CA GLN A 719 34.35 -60.62 61.17
C GLN A 719 32.89 -60.81 60.76
N LEU A 720 32.10 -59.76 60.92
CA LEU A 720 30.76 -59.65 60.34
C LEU A 720 30.89 -58.75 59.11
N VAL A 721 30.43 -59.26 57.97
CA VAL A 721 30.58 -58.65 56.66
C VAL A 721 29.19 -58.46 56.06
N LEU A 722 28.94 -57.30 55.44
CA LEU A 722 27.72 -56.95 54.73
C LEU A 722 28.09 -56.47 53.32
N THR A 723 27.57 -57.14 52.30
CA THR A 723 27.80 -56.81 50.89
C THR A 723 26.48 -56.34 50.28
N TYR A 724 26.50 -55.15 49.67
CA TYR A 724 25.32 -54.49 49.08
C TYR A 724 25.71 -53.74 47.81
N GLN A 725 24.74 -53.46 46.94
CA GLN A 725 24.94 -52.54 45.82
C GLN A 725 24.74 -51.09 46.27
N VAL A 726 25.40 -50.18 45.56
CA VAL A 726 25.22 -48.74 45.67
C VAL A 726 25.06 -48.23 44.25
N ASP A 727 23.91 -47.62 43.94
CA ASP A 727 23.83 -46.81 42.75
C ASP A 727 24.67 -45.52 42.94
N THR A 728 25.48 -45.18 41.95
CA THR A 728 26.36 -43.99 41.99
C THR A 728 25.84 -42.82 41.17
N THR A 729 24.67 -42.96 40.54
CA THR A 729 23.96 -41.91 39.82
C THR A 729 23.06 -41.08 40.73
N LEU A 730 22.51 -41.71 41.79
CA LEU A 730 21.65 -41.06 42.79
C LEU A 730 22.45 -40.09 43.68
N SER A 731 22.03 -38.83 43.71
CA SER A 731 22.66 -37.75 44.48
C SER A 731 21.97 -37.46 45.81
N ASP A 732 20.70 -37.85 45.93
CA ASP A 732 19.81 -37.69 47.08
C ASP A 732 20.02 -38.78 48.16
N ILE A 733 20.57 -39.94 47.80
CA ILE A 733 20.74 -41.08 48.72
C ILE A 733 22.11 -41.11 49.44
N GLN A 734 22.06 -41.31 50.76
CA GLN A 734 23.22 -41.69 51.59
C GLN A 734 23.10 -43.12 52.15
N TYR A 735 24.20 -43.88 52.03
CA TYR A 735 24.33 -45.26 52.52
C TYR A 735 25.20 -45.29 53.77
N ILE A 736 24.62 -45.70 54.91
CA ILE A 736 25.30 -45.69 56.21
C ILE A 736 25.26 -47.09 56.81
N VAL A 737 26.41 -47.75 56.91
CA VAL A 737 26.52 -49.04 57.61
C VAL A 737 26.82 -48.81 59.09
N GLU A 738 25.97 -49.37 59.94
CA GLU A 738 26.01 -49.17 61.39
C GLU A 738 26.01 -50.51 62.13
N VAL A 739 26.62 -50.51 63.31
CA VAL A 739 26.70 -51.66 64.21
C VAL A 739 26.20 -51.30 65.61
N SER A 740 25.64 -52.30 66.31
CA SER A 740 25.25 -52.19 67.73
C SER A 740 25.32 -53.58 68.38
N PRO A 741 25.69 -53.71 69.68
CA PRO A 741 25.59 -54.97 70.42
C PRO A 741 24.15 -55.36 70.80
N THR A 742 23.17 -54.44 70.72
CA THR A 742 21.82 -54.64 71.29
C THR A 742 20.65 -54.16 70.42
N LEU A 743 20.88 -53.88 69.13
CA LEU A 743 19.91 -53.27 68.19
C LEU A 743 19.63 -51.77 68.41
N GLY A 744 20.52 -51.06 69.11
CA GLY A 744 20.48 -49.60 69.23
C GLY A 744 19.65 -49.08 70.41
N ASP A 745 19.74 -49.72 71.57
CA ASP A 745 19.17 -49.15 72.79
C ASP A 745 19.89 -47.87 73.25
N SER A 746 19.33 -47.20 74.27
CA SER A 746 19.85 -45.93 74.80
C SER A 746 21.26 -46.03 75.43
N GLU A 747 21.73 -47.23 75.78
CA GLU A 747 23.08 -47.45 76.31
C GLU A 747 24.08 -47.83 75.21
N ASN A 748 23.60 -48.40 74.09
CA ASN A 748 24.42 -48.91 73.00
C ASN A 748 23.85 -48.52 71.61
N PRO A 749 23.80 -47.21 71.29
CA PRO A 749 23.25 -46.72 70.03
C PRO A 749 23.99 -47.27 68.81
N TRP A 750 23.32 -47.24 67.66
CA TRP A 750 23.93 -47.55 66.37
C TRP A 750 25.11 -46.62 66.08
N THR A 751 26.22 -47.18 65.59
CA THR A 751 27.42 -46.41 65.23
C THR A 751 28.12 -47.01 64.03
N SER A 752 28.73 -46.18 63.16
CA SER A 752 29.61 -46.61 62.08
C SER A 752 31.06 -46.88 62.56
N THR A 753 31.35 -46.67 63.85
CA THR A 753 32.71 -46.81 64.41
C THR A 753 33.23 -48.24 64.28
N GLY A 754 34.38 -48.39 63.62
CA GLY A 754 35.03 -49.69 63.41
C GLY A 754 34.54 -50.46 62.18
N VAL A 755 33.56 -49.94 61.44
CA VAL A 755 33.20 -50.46 60.11
C VAL A 755 34.26 -50.00 59.09
N THR A 756 34.75 -50.93 58.29
CA THR A 756 35.66 -50.67 57.15
C THR A 756 34.91 -50.94 55.86
N LEU A 757 34.86 -49.97 54.95
CA LEU A 757 34.23 -50.13 53.63
C LEU A 757 35.29 -50.45 52.57
N GLN A 758 34.97 -51.41 51.70
CA GLN A 758 35.73 -51.73 50.50
C GLN A 758 34.79 -51.63 49.29
N ASN A 759 35.12 -50.75 48.35
CA ASN A 759 34.34 -50.54 47.13
C ASN A 759 34.88 -51.43 46.01
N GLY A 760 33.97 -52.09 45.28
CA GLY A 760 34.24 -52.76 44.01
C GLY A 760 34.41 -51.77 42.86
N ALA A 761 34.54 -52.31 41.64
CA ALA A 761 34.45 -51.52 40.42
C ALA A 761 33.01 -51.02 40.21
N ILE A 762 32.87 -49.86 39.54
CA ILE A 762 31.58 -49.41 39.02
C ILE A 762 31.32 -50.15 37.71
N VAL A 763 30.13 -50.72 37.57
CA VAL A 763 29.61 -51.38 36.36
C VAL A 763 28.19 -50.87 36.18
N ASP A 764 27.89 -50.29 35.01
CA ASP A 764 26.56 -49.79 34.65
C ASP A 764 25.93 -48.89 35.73
N GLY A 765 26.67 -47.92 36.24
CA GLY A 765 26.22 -46.96 37.27
C GLY A 765 26.27 -47.49 38.71
N LYS A 766 26.13 -48.80 38.92
CA LYS A 766 26.16 -49.44 40.24
C LYS A 766 27.57 -49.87 40.67
N ARG A 767 27.81 -50.00 41.98
CA ARG A 767 29.00 -50.66 42.54
C ARG A 767 28.66 -51.52 43.75
N THR A 768 29.31 -52.67 43.85
CA THR A 768 29.24 -53.49 45.06
C THR A 768 30.13 -52.90 46.16
N VAL A 769 29.59 -52.75 47.37
CA VAL A 769 30.32 -52.32 48.57
C VAL A 769 30.31 -53.42 49.60
N THR A 770 31.48 -53.78 50.11
CA THR A 770 31.66 -54.74 51.21
C THR A 770 32.06 -53.99 52.48
N ALA A 771 31.19 -54.05 53.49
CA ALA A 771 31.39 -53.43 54.80
C ALA A 771 31.75 -54.47 55.85
N THR A 772 32.89 -54.30 56.53
CA THR A 772 33.45 -55.29 57.46
C THR A 772 33.66 -54.70 58.85
N VAL A 773 33.24 -55.41 59.90
CA VAL A 773 33.53 -55.08 61.30
C VAL A 773 34.09 -56.30 62.04
N SER A 774 34.99 -56.09 63.00
CA SER A 774 35.40 -57.15 63.92
C SER A 774 34.28 -57.48 64.93
N VAL A 775 34.06 -58.77 65.18
CA VAL A 775 33.05 -59.24 66.14
C VAL A 775 33.62 -59.20 67.55
N THR A 776 33.25 -58.16 68.32
CA THR A 776 33.84 -57.84 69.63
C THR A 776 33.01 -58.31 70.83
N ALA A 777 31.74 -58.69 70.61
CA ALA A 777 30.81 -59.09 71.66
C ALA A 777 30.21 -60.50 71.46
N GLU A 778 29.47 -61.00 72.46
CA GLU A 778 28.69 -62.24 72.34
C GLU A 778 27.52 -62.11 71.37
N ARG A 779 26.93 -60.90 71.28
CA ARG A 779 25.91 -60.49 70.33
C ARG A 779 26.34 -59.16 69.71
N GLN A 780 26.23 -59.07 68.40
CA GLN A 780 26.53 -57.88 67.63
C GLN A 780 25.71 -57.93 66.35
N PHE A 781 25.10 -56.81 66.01
CA PHE A 781 24.22 -56.62 64.86
C PHE A 781 24.86 -55.59 63.93
N MET A 782 24.55 -55.70 62.65
CA MET A 782 24.91 -54.74 61.61
C MET A 782 23.68 -54.47 60.76
N ARG A 783 23.52 -53.23 60.31
CA ARG A 783 22.50 -52.83 59.34
C ARG A 783 23.09 -51.92 58.27
N LEU A 784 22.50 -51.95 57.09
CA LEU A 784 22.54 -50.83 56.15
C LEU A 784 21.37 -49.90 56.51
N ARG A 785 21.64 -48.61 56.65
CA ARG A 785 20.63 -47.56 56.74
C ARG A 785 20.77 -46.67 55.51
N VAL A 786 19.70 -46.60 54.73
CA VAL A 786 19.52 -45.65 53.63
C VAL A 786 18.87 -44.39 54.19
N VAL A 787 19.25 -43.23 53.64
CA VAL A 787 18.68 -41.92 53.95
C VAL A 787 18.54 -41.16 52.64
N ARG A 788 17.33 -40.73 52.29
CA ARG A 788 17.11 -39.63 51.34
C ARG A 788 17.37 -38.32 52.09
N ASN A 789 18.10 -37.39 51.48
CA ASN A 789 18.40 -36.09 52.11
C ASN A 789 17.17 -35.16 52.14
#